data_AF-A0A9P5YGZ6-F1
#
_entry.id   AF-A0A9P5YGZ6-F1
#
_cell.length_a   1.000
_cell.length_b   1.000
_cell.length_c   1.000
_cell.angle_alpha   90.00
_cell.angle_beta   90.00
_cell.angle_gamma   90.00
#
_symmetry.space_group_name_H-M   'P 1'
#
loop_
_entity.id
_entity.type
_entity.pdbx_description
1 polymer ?
#
loop_
_entity_poly.entity_id
_entity_poly.type
_entity_poly.pdbx_seq_one_letter_code
_entity_poly.pdbx_strand_id
1 'polypeptide(L)'
;LQNEQRTISYLVSEKSSLTAELQRLEAIESKAQTMERGMEEEQERSRSLDLRVQHLQADTLEAAKLAQDLQTKERELTERYRDQERQLQLITATMNELKQEAEQHQRRVRELEEQIQGDDRVERLENSLKNTQDRADELEFQLSKLKQAHTTLKLERNEIESQRRVHSNKESELEAKYTELQNLHTGVLQQLATAEATKDTLTQEKSEFQAHTAVTQKTLTEVQESLAKAMADAAVSVRQLQTSQADLRNANRRADDAEKTQKDLQAEGTSLMRSLDEMRPKIVELTGVKLELAERIDGLEHALRSREKTISELETTLDETRDQHAEAEKQTKEVIAQQEKERSVALFDSSELQKAYAELQAELDSAAASLRNLEAERSSHHQEASRRIEEVERLNSSLRAQTEELTLLRQELDARRDAQDEEQEFLERTQNEIESLRTDLAARDEEIERLQQAAALPTREASPHALDAELLSSLRQQHALDLSAAQSQIRALENSVFDADARAHALSKQVAVLEEQLARSHAHSRPSSRLGAGSVTGSQPRSFSPLGVRPRSSADLRRASFGGPHRAVLEQGMSAETRHKRLISLSMLKARIDSEVATAGVSRPSSRASSVRGLSPVRSVSGREGAGDESGSEYMHVHGHVGHKPQFLDDSHVFWCHSCSGDLVIL
;
A
#
# COMPACT_ATOMS: atom_id res chain seq x y z
N LEU A 1 -188.12 -49.09 -11.87
CA LEU A 1 -188.23 -47.94 -10.94
C LEU A 1 -187.34 -48.06 -9.70
N GLN A 2 -187.55 -48.95 -8.71
CA GLN A 2 -186.66 -49.02 -7.53
C GLN A 2 -185.25 -49.62 -7.82
N ASN A 3 -185.11 -50.50 -8.81
CA ASN A 3 -183.79 -51.02 -9.18
C ASN A 3 -182.98 -50.07 -10.07
N GLU A 4 -183.60 -49.20 -10.86
CA GLU A 4 -182.87 -48.22 -11.71
C GLU A 4 -182.16 -47.16 -10.85
N GLN A 5 -182.74 -46.76 -9.72
CA GLN A 5 -182.10 -45.85 -8.77
C GLN A 5 -180.86 -46.48 -8.09
N ARG A 6 -180.86 -47.80 -7.87
CA ARG A 6 -179.69 -48.53 -7.36
C ARG A 6 -178.55 -48.56 -8.39
N THR A 7 -178.87 -48.74 -9.67
CA THR A 7 -177.86 -48.71 -10.75
C THR A 7 -177.26 -47.31 -10.91
N ILE A 8 -178.06 -46.26 -10.82
CA ILE A 8 -177.55 -44.86 -10.88
C ILE A 8 -176.64 -44.56 -9.68
N SER A 9 -177.01 -44.99 -8.47
CA SER A 9 -176.14 -44.85 -7.30
C SER A 9 -174.83 -45.61 -7.47
N TYR A 10 -174.87 -46.81 -8.06
CA TYR A 10 -173.68 -47.60 -8.34
C TYR A 10 -172.77 -46.87 -9.34
N LEU A 11 -173.33 -46.37 -10.44
CA LEU A 11 -172.60 -45.62 -11.47
C LEU A 11 -172.04 -44.29 -10.94
N VAL A 12 -172.72 -43.61 -10.02
CA VAL A 12 -172.19 -42.38 -9.38
C VAL A 12 -171.08 -42.71 -8.41
N SER A 13 -171.19 -43.79 -7.62
CA SER A 13 -170.12 -44.24 -6.74
C SER A 13 -168.90 -44.72 -7.54
N GLU A 14 -169.13 -45.42 -8.64
CA GLU A 14 -168.10 -45.94 -9.54
C GLU A 14 -167.44 -44.78 -10.30
N LYS A 15 -168.21 -43.83 -10.82
CA LYS A 15 -167.68 -42.58 -11.38
C LYS A 15 -166.87 -41.81 -10.34
N SER A 16 -167.36 -41.66 -9.11
CA SER A 16 -166.60 -40.97 -8.06
C SER A 16 -165.31 -41.71 -7.69
N SER A 17 -165.33 -43.05 -7.70
CA SER A 17 -164.14 -43.87 -7.46
C SER A 17 -163.14 -43.77 -8.62
N LEU A 18 -163.63 -43.79 -9.87
CA LEU A 18 -162.80 -43.62 -11.07
C LEU A 18 -162.24 -42.20 -11.16
N THR A 19 -162.98 -41.19 -10.70
CA THR A 19 -162.48 -39.81 -10.64
C THR A 19 -161.41 -39.66 -9.55
N ALA A 20 -161.60 -40.31 -8.39
CA ALA A 20 -160.61 -40.35 -7.33
C ALA A 20 -159.36 -41.16 -7.73
N GLU A 21 -159.53 -42.26 -8.47
CA GLU A 21 -158.44 -43.04 -9.05
C GLU A 21 -157.70 -42.26 -10.12
N LEU A 22 -158.39 -41.51 -11.00
CA LEU A 22 -157.75 -40.60 -11.95
C LEU A 22 -156.97 -39.49 -11.25
N GLN A 23 -157.53 -38.85 -10.24
CA GLN A 23 -156.79 -37.84 -9.45
C GLN A 23 -155.59 -38.45 -8.72
N ARG A 24 -155.70 -39.70 -8.26
CA ARG A 24 -154.58 -40.42 -7.64
C ARG A 24 -153.51 -40.77 -8.67
N LEU A 25 -153.91 -41.16 -9.88
CA LEU A 25 -153.01 -41.43 -11.00
C LEU A 25 -152.33 -40.14 -11.48
N GLU A 26 -153.05 -39.03 -11.63
CA GLU A 26 -152.47 -37.71 -11.94
C GLU A 26 -151.51 -37.23 -10.84
N ALA A 27 -151.83 -37.49 -9.57
CA ALA A 27 -150.94 -37.19 -8.45
C ALA A 27 -149.69 -38.09 -8.43
N ILE A 28 -149.82 -39.34 -8.88
CA ILE A 28 -148.69 -40.27 -9.05
C ILE A 28 -147.86 -39.87 -10.27
N GLU A 29 -148.48 -39.47 -11.37
CA GLU A 29 -147.84 -39.06 -12.61
C GLU A 29 -147.09 -37.73 -12.42
N SER A 30 -147.69 -36.75 -11.75
CA SER A 30 -146.99 -35.51 -11.37
C SER A 30 -145.83 -35.76 -10.39
N LYS A 31 -145.97 -36.72 -9.47
CA LYS A 31 -144.86 -37.17 -8.62
C LYS A 31 -143.77 -37.90 -9.42
N ALA A 32 -144.14 -38.70 -10.40
CA ALA A 32 -143.20 -39.37 -11.28
C ALA A 32 -142.45 -38.35 -12.14
N GLN A 33 -143.13 -37.39 -12.76
CA GLN A 33 -142.53 -36.32 -13.56
C GLN A 33 -141.64 -35.37 -12.74
N THR A 34 -141.96 -35.14 -11.45
CA THR A 34 -141.09 -34.35 -10.56
C THR A 34 -139.88 -35.14 -10.10
N MET A 35 -140.03 -36.43 -9.84
CA MET A 35 -138.91 -37.33 -9.55
C MET A 35 -137.99 -37.50 -10.77
N GLU A 36 -138.55 -37.62 -11.97
CA GLU A 36 -137.83 -37.73 -13.23
C GLU A 36 -137.04 -36.45 -13.52
N ARG A 37 -137.67 -35.27 -13.39
CA ARG A 37 -136.94 -33.99 -13.44
C ARG A 37 -135.84 -33.88 -12.38
N GLY A 38 -136.10 -34.33 -11.15
CA GLY A 38 -135.08 -34.36 -10.09
C GLY A 38 -133.91 -35.30 -10.42
N MET A 39 -134.19 -36.44 -11.05
CA MET A 39 -133.16 -37.38 -11.52
C MET A 39 -132.37 -36.81 -12.70
N GLU A 40 -133.00 -36.11 -13.64
CA GLU A 40 -132.32 -35.41 -14.73
C GLU A 40 -131.42 -34.28 -14.19
N GLU A 41 -131.91 -33.46 -13.26
CA GLU A 41 -131.11 -32.42 -12.61
C GLU A 41 -129.89 -33.01 -11.86
N GLU A 42 -130.07 -34.11 -11.14
CA GLU A 42 -128.96 -34.81 -10.47
C GLU A 42 -127.99 -35.45 -11.48
N GLN A 43 -128.48 -35.99 -12.60
CA GLN A 43 -127.61 -36.48 -13.67
C GLN A 43 -126.80 -35.35 -14.31
N GLU A 44 -127.41 -34.18 -14.56
CA GLU A 44 -126.70 -33.00 -15.06
C GLU A 44 -125.67 -32.49 -14.04
N ARG A 45 -126.02 -32.43 -12.75
CA ARG A 45 -125.08 -32.10 -11.68
C ARG A 45 -123.94 -33.10 -11.60
N SER A 46 -124.21 -34.40 -11.68
CA SER A 46 -123.19 -35.45 -11.69
C SER A 46 -122.26 -35.29 -12.88
N ARG A 47 -122.80 -35.08 -14.09
CA ARG A 47 -121.98 -34.82 -15.29
C ARG A 47 -121.14 -33.55 -15.17
N SER A 48 -121.71 -32.49 -14.59
CA SER A 48 -120.98 -31.24 -14.35
C SER A 48 -119.85 -31.42 -13.33
N LEU A 49 -120.10 -32.18 -12.26
CA LEU A 49 -119.08 -32.53 -11.26
C LEU A 49 -118.00 -33.43 -11.87
N ASP A 50 -118.36 -34.42 -12.69
CA ASP A 50 -117.39 -35.29 -13.37
C ASP A 50 -116.49 -34.50 -14.31
N LEU A 51 -117.05 -33.57 -15.10
CA LEU A 51 -116.27 -32.66 -15.95
C LEU A 51 -115.34 -31.78 -15.11
N ARG A 52 -115.81 -31.29 -13.95
CA ARG A 52 -114.99 -30.47 -13.05
C ARG A 52 -113.89 -31.28 -12.37
N VAL A 53 -114.16 -32.54 -12.00
CA VAL A 53 -113.16 -33.46 -11.46
C VAL A 53 -112.13 -33.80 -12.53
N GLN A 54 -112.53 -34.07 -13.77
CA GLN A 54 -111.61 -34.30 -14.89
C GLN A 54 -110.76 -33.06 -15.17
N HIS A 55 -111.34 -31.87 -15.12
CA HIS A 55 -110.60 -30.62 -15.30
C HIS A 55 -109.59 -30.41 -14.17
N LEU A 56 -110.01 -30.58 -12.91
CA LEU A 56 -109.09 -30.50 -11.76
C LEU A 56 -108.01 -31.59 -11.80
N GLN A 57 -108.32 -32.80 -12.28
CA GLN A 57 -107.33 -33.84 -12.49
C GLN A 57 -106.32 -33.44 -13.58
N ALA A 58 -106.78 -32.87 -14.69
CA ALA A 58 -105.89 -32.33 -15.72
C ALA A 58 -104.99 -31.21 -15.15
N ASP A 59 -105.57 -30.25 -14.41
CA ASP A 59 -104.85 -29.14 -13.80
C ASP A 59 -103.82 -29.62 -12.76
N THR A 60 -104.17 -30.62 -11.95
CA THR A 60 -103.23 -31.22 -10.97
C THR A 60 -102.08 -31.95 -11.66
N LEU A 61 -102.35 -32.65 -12.77
CA LEU A 61 -101.31 -33.30 -13.57
C LEU A 61 -100.41 -32.28 -14.26
N GLU A 62 -100.96 -31.19 -14.78
CA GLU A 62 -100.19 -30.09 -15.35
C GLU A 62 -99.34 -29.38 -14.30
N ALA A 63 -99.91 -29.08 -13.13
CA ALA A 63 -99.18 -28.50 -12.01
C ALA A 63 -98.07 -29.42 -11.51
N ALA A 64 -98.31 -30.74 -11.44
CA ALA A 64 -97.30 -31.72 -11.08
C ALA A 64 -96.15 -31.78 -12.09
N LYS A 65 -96.44 -31.73 -13.40
CA LYS A 65 -95.42 -31.65 -14.46
C LYS A 65 -94.61 -30.36 -14.34
N LEU A 66 -95.27 -29.21 -14.15
CA LEU A 66 -94.59 -27.93 -13.96
C LEU A 66 -93.71 -27.94 -12.71
N ALA A 67 -94.17 -28.53 -11.61
CA ALA A 67 -93.38 -28.67 -10.39
C ALA A 67 -92.14 -29.56 -10.62
N GLN A 68 -92.29 -30.66 -11.37
CA GLN A 68 -91.17 -31.53 -11.73
C GLN A 68 -90.17 -30.81 -12.64
N ASP A 69 -90.63 -30.06 -13.65
CA ASP A 69 -89.79 -29.26 -14.54
C ASP A 69 -89.07 -28.12 -13.81
N LEU A 70 -89.70 -27.52 -12.80
CA LEU A 70 -89.06 -26.53 -11.96
C LEU A 70 -88.01 -27.18 -11.05
N GLN A 71 -88.28 -28.38 -10.53
CA GLN A 71 -87.33 -29.11 -9.71
C GLN A 71 -86.10 -29.56 -10.52
N THR A 72 -86.26 -29.97 -11.77
CA THR A 72 -85.12 -30.30 -12.65
C THR A 72 -84.30 -29.05 -12.96
N LYS A 73 -84.96 -27.92 -13.29
CA LYS A 73 -84.28 -26.62 -13.48
C LYS A 73 -83.55 -26.15 -12.23
N GLU A 74 -84.14 -26.31 -11.04
CA GLU A 74 -83.49 -25.97 -9.78
C GLU A 74 -82.23 -26.82 -9.59
N ARG A 75 -82.30 -28.14 -9.81
CA ARG A 75 -81.13 -29.03 -9.75
C ARG A 75 -80.06 -28.61 -10.75
N GLU A 76 -80.40 -28.37 -12.00
CA GLU A 76 -79.46 -27.90 -13.02
C GLU A 76 -78.79 -26.57 -12.64
N LEU A 77 -79.55 -25.63 -12.08
CA LEU A 77 -78.99 -24.35 -11.61
C LEU A 77 -78.05 -24.54 -10.41
N THR A 78 -78.39 -25.43 -9.47
CA THR A 78 -77.50 -25.74 -8.34
C THR A 78 -76.22 -26.44 -8.78
N GLU A 79 -76.29 -27.33 -9.77
CA GLU A 79 -75.10 -27.98 -10.35
C GLU A 79 -74.24 -26.96 -11.09
N ARG A 80 -74.84 -26.08 -11.91
CA ARG A 80 -74.12 -24.97 -12.56
C ARG A 80 -73.45 -24.05 -11.56
N TYR A 81 -74.11 -23.74 -10.44
CA TYR A 81 -73.54 -22.90 -9.39
C TYR A 81 -72.33 -23.58 -8.74
N ARG A 82 -72.41 -24.88 -8.43
CA ARG A 82 -71.28 -25.65 -7.90
C ARG A 82 -70.13 -25.74 -8.89
N ASP A 83 -70.41 -25.89 -10.19
CA ASP A 83 -69.36 -25.91 -11.21
C ASP A 83 -68.70 -24.54 -11.39
N GLN A 84 -69.47 -23.45 -11.33
CA GLN A 84 -68.93 -22.10 -11.30
C GLN A 84 -68.06 -21.85 -10.06
N GLU A 85 -68.48 -22.33 -8.90
CA GLU A 85 -67.69 -22.24 -7.65
C GLU A 85 -66.37 -23.01 -7.76
N ARG A 86 -66.38 -24.23 -8.32
CA ARG A 86 -65.16 -25.00 -8.61
C ARG A 86 -64.25 -24.26 -9.60
N GLN A 87 -64.80 -23.68 -10.66
CA GLN A 87 -64.02 -22.88 -11.61
C GLN A 87 -63.41 -21.65 -10.95
N LEU A 88 -64.14 -20.95 -10.08
CA LEU A 88 -63.61 -19.82 -9.31
C LEU A 88 -62.50 -20.25 -8.36
N GLN A 89 -62.62 -21.42 -7.70
CA GLN A 89 -61.57 -21.96 -6.85
C GLN A 89 -60.31 -22.30 -7.66
N LEU A 90 -60.45 -22.92 -8.84
CA LEU A 90 -59.34 -23.21 -9.74
C LEU A 90 -58.67 -21.93 -10.25
N ILE A 91 -59.45 -20.92 -10.67
CA ILE A 91 -58.92 -19.62 -11.10
C ILE A 91 -58.22 -18.90 -9.94
N THR A 92 -58.75 -19.03 -8.73
CA THR A 92 -58.12 -18.43 -7.53
C THR A 92 -56.79 -19.12 -7.21
N ALA A 93 -56.73 -20.45 -7.33
CA ALA A 93 -55.50 -21.22 -7.15
C ALA A 93 -54.45 -20.82 -8.20
N THR A 94 -54.79 -20.79 -9.49
CA THR A 94 -53.86 -20.39 -10.55
C THR A 94 -53.43 -18.92 -10.42
N MET A 95 -54.32 -18.02 -9.99
CA MET A 95 -53.95 -16.64 -9.69
C MET A 95 -52.92 -16.56 -8.56
N ASN A 96 -53.05 -17.38 -7.51
CA ASN A 96 -52.11 -17.42 -6.40
C ASN A 96 -50.75 -18.01 -6.82
N GLU A 97 -50.75 -19.05 -7.65
CA GLU A 97 -49.53 -19.62 -8.24
C GLU A 97 -48.78 -18.56 -9.08
N LEU A 98 -49.49 -17.87 -9.98
CA LEU A 98 -48.91 -16.80 -10.81
C LEU A 98 -48.37 -15.63 -9.96
N LYS A 99 -49.04 -15.30 -8.85
CA LYS A 99 -48.53 -14.29 -7.90
C LYS A 99 -47.24 -14.76 -7.22
N GLN A 100 -47.17 -16.02 -6.80
CA GLN A 100 -45.95 -16.58 -6.21
C GLN A 100 -44.79 -16.60 -7.22
N GLU A 101 -45.05 -17.00 -8.47
CA GLU A 101 -44.04 -16.95 -9.55
C GLU A 101 -43.57 -15.50 -9.81
N ALA A 102 -44.49 -14.53 -9.87
CA ALA A 102 -44.15 -13.13 -10.03
C ALA A 102 -43.30 -12.59 -8.86
N GLU A 103 -43.61 -12.97 -7.62
CA GLU A 103 -42.81 -12.63 -6.44
C GLU A 103 -41.42 -13.28 -6.49
N GLN A 104 -41.31 -14.53 -6.92
CA GLN A 104 -40.03 -15.21 -7.10
C GLN A 104 -39.18 -14.53 -8.18
N HIS A 105 -39.78 -14.17 -9.31
CA HIS A 105 -39.10 -13.41 -10.35
C HIS A 105 -38.66 -12.02 -9.86
N GLN A 106 -39.48 -11.31 -9.08
CA GLN A 106 -39.07 -10.04 -8.46
C GLN A 106 -37.91 -10.21 -7.49
N ARG A 107 -37.91 -11.25 -6.65
CA ARG A 107 -36.77 -11.55 -5.77
C ARG A 107 -35.51 -11.82 -6.58
N ARG A 108 -35.62 -12.60 -7.66
CA ARG A 108 -34.50 -12.90 -8.55
C ARG A 108 -33.95 -11.66 -9.24
N VAL A 109 -34.83 -10.75 -9.68
CA VAL A 109 -34.42 -9.47 -10.26
C VAL A 109 -33.68 -8.63 -9.22
N ARG A 110 -34.17 -8.52 -7.98
CA ARG A 110 -33.47 -7.81 -6.90
C ARG A 110 -32.11 -8.43 -6.57
N GLU A 111 -32.03 -9.75 -6.49
CA GLU A 111 -30.75 -10.46 -6.29
C GLU A 111 -29.75 -10.14 -7.42
N LEU A 112 -30.21 -10.09 -8.68
CA LEU A 112 -29.38 -9.74 -9.81
C LEU A 112 -28.99 -8.25 -9.81
N GLU A 113 -29.89 -7.36 -9.41
CA GLU A 113 -29.60 -5.93 -9.23
C GLU A 113 -28.56 -5.71 -8.12
N GLU A 114 -28.67 -6.40 -6.99
CA GLU A 114 -27.69 -6.39 -5.90
C GLU A 114 -26.34 -6.97 -6.36
N GLN A 115 -26.35 -8.04 -7.15
CA GLN A 115 -25.12 -8.59 -7.75
C GLN A 115 -24.46 -7.63 -8.73
N ILE A 116 -25.23 -6.91 -9.55
CA ILE A 116 -24.71 -5.91 -10.49
C ILE A 116 -24.19 -4.69 -9.74
N GLN A 117 -24.89 -4.23 -8.70
CA GLN A 117 -24.44 -3.11 -7.86
C GLN A 117 -23.21 -3.47 -7.02
N GLY A 118 -23.07 -4.73 -6.62
CA GLY A 118 -21.89 -5.25 -5.93
C GLY A 118 -20.79 -5.74 -6.88
N ASP A 119 -20.97 -5.67 -8.19
CA ASP A 119 -19.92 -6.03 -9.15
C ASP A 119 -18.95 -4.85 -9.30
N ASP A 120 -18.00 -4.75 -8.36
CA ASP A 120 -16.94 -3.72 -8.38
C ASP A 120 -16.00 -3.86 -9.58
N ARG A 121 -16.25 -4.79 -10.52
CA ARG A 121 -15.41 -4.98 -11.69
C ARG A 121 -15.26 -3.70 -12.50
N VAL A 122 -16.30 -2.87 -12.58
CA VAL A 122 -16.21 -1.55 -13.23
C VAL A 122 -15.27 -0.64 -12.45
N GLU A 123 -15.46 -0.52 -11.13
CA GLU A 123 -14.58 0.32 -10.28
C GLU A 123 -13.12 -0.17 -10.29
N ARG A 124 -12.89 -1.49 -10.30
CA ARG A 124 -11.54 -2.08 -10.41
C ARG A 124 -10.91 -1.78 -11.77
N LEU A 125 -11.69 -1.81 -12.86
CA LEU A 125 -11.20 -1.46 -14.19
C LEU A 125 -10.94 0.05 -14.30
N GLU A 126 -11.77 0.91 -13.72
CA GLU A 126 -11.56 2.35 -13.67
C GLU A 126 -10.31 2.70 -12.85
N ASN A 127 -10.12 2.07 -11.68
CA ASN A 127 -8.92 2.26 -10.86
C ASN A 127 -7.66 1.73 -11.58
N SER A 128 -7.76 0.61 -12.29
CA SER A 128 -6.65 0.08 -13.10
C SER A 128 -6.31 1.04 -14.25
N LEU A 129 -7.33 1.55 -14.97
CA LEU A 129 -7.15 2.52 -16.05
C LEU A 129 -6.52 3.81 -15.52
N LYS A 130 -7.00 4.31 -14.37
CA LYS A 130 -6.45 5.49 -13.72
C LYS A 130 -4.99 5.29 -13.33
N ASN A 131 -4.65 4.15 -12.72
CA ASN A 131 -3.25 3.82 -12.42
C ASN A 131 -2.37 3.75 -13.69
N THR A 132 -2.92 3.27 -14.81
CA THR A 132 -2.19 3.29 -16.09
C THR A 132 -2.03 4.69 -16.67
N GLN A 133 -3.02 5.58 -16.48
CA GLN A 133 -2.92 6.99 -16.85
C GLN A 133 -1.90 7.72 -15.97
N ASP A 134 -1.99 7.58 -14.65
CA ASP A 134 -1.04 8.21 -13.71
C ASP A 134 0.40 7.75 -14.00
N ARG A 135 0.59 6.47 -14.35
CA ARG A 135 1.90 5.96 -14.78
C ARG A 135 2.35 6.54 -16.13
N ALA A 136 1.45 6.76 -17.06
CA ALA A 136 1.78 7.40 -18.34
C ALA A 136 2.17 8.87 -18.13
N ASP A 137 1.42 9.61 -17.32
CA ASP A 137 1.70 11.00 -16.96
C ASP A 137 3.05 11.14 -16.24
N GLU A 138 3.37 10.20 -15.32
CA GLU A 138 4.68 10.15 -14.66
C GLU A 138 5.81 9.89 -15.65
N LEU A 139 5.63 8.98 -16.63
CA LEU A 139 6.62 8.76 -17.68
C LEU A 139 6.78 9.98 -18.59
N GLU A 140 5.70 10.70 -18.91
CA GLU A 140 5.76 11.95 -19.67
C GLU A 140 6.51 13.05 -18.91
N PHE A 141 6.30 13.13 -17.59
CA PHE A 141 7.02 14.03 -16.71
C PHE A 141 8.51 13.70 -16.67
N GLN A 142 8.88 12.43 -16.47
CA GLN A 142 10.27 11.97 -16.49
C GLN A 142 10.93 12.23 -17.85
N LEU A 143 10.22 12.01 -18.95
CA LEU A 143 10.72 12.26 -20.30
C LEU A 143 10.93 13.77 -20.54
N SER A 144 10.04 14.62 -20.00
CA SER A 144 10.19 16.07 -20.02
C SER A 144 11.40 16.55 -19.21
N LYS A 145 11.60 16.00 -18.00
CA LYS A 145 12.79 16.24 -17.16
C LYS A 145 14.07 15.80 -17.85
N LEU A 146 14.06 14.65 -18.51
CA LEU A 146 15.21 14.11 -19.24
C LEU A 146 15.51 14.92 -20.50
N LYS A 147 14.50 15.42 -21.21
CA LYS A 147 14.66 16.38 -22.31
C LYS A 147 15.30 17.68 -21.82
N GLN A 148 14.85 18.21 -20.69
CA GLN A 148 15.43 19.41 -20.10
C GLN A 148 16.90 19.20 -19.73
N ALA A 149 17.22 18.11 -19.03
CA ALA A 149 18.60 17.74 -18.70
C ALA A 149 19.47 17.53 -19.97
N HIS A 150 18.92 16.92 -21.01
CA HIS A 150 19.63 16.80 -22.28
C HIS A 150 19.89 18.18 -22.93
N THR A 151 18.94 19.11 -22.86
CA THR A 151 19.17 20.47 -23.37
C THR A 151 20.24 21.22 -22.59
N THR A 152 20.29 21.09 -21.26
CA THR A 152 21.32 21.72 -20.43
C THR A 152 22.69 21.12 -20.71
N LEU A 153 22.82 19.79 -20.73
CA LEU A 153 24.07 19.10 -21.08
C LEU A 153 24.54 19.44 -22.49
N LYS A 154 23.62 19.61 -23.45
CA LYS A 154 23.96 20.04 -24.81
C LYS A 154 24.50 21.47 -24.83
N LEU A 155 23.94 22.38 -24.03
CA LEU A 155 24.46 23.74 -23.89
C LEU A 155 25.85 23.75 -23.24
N GLU A 156 26.04 23.00 -22.15
CA GLU A 156 27.34 22.85 -21.48
C GLU A 156 28.40 22.26 -22.43
N ARG A 157 28.04 21.22 -23.20
CA ARG A 157 28.93 20.64 -24.22
C ARG A 157 29.34 21.67 -25.26
N ASN A 158 28.40 22.48 -25.75
CA ASN A 158 28.68 23.52 -26.74
C ASN A 158 29.54 24.64 -26.16
N GLU A 159 29.33 25.00 -24.88
CA GLU A 159 30.15 25.97 -24.17
C GLU A 159 31.58 25.46 -24.00
N ILE A 160 31.77 24.22 -23.53
CA ILE A 160 33.10 23.59 -23.41
C ILE A 160 33.78 23.48 -24.79
N GLU A 161 33.05 23.12 -25.85
CA GLU A 161 33.59 23.11 -27.21
C GLU A 161 34.01 24.50 -27.68
N SER A 162 33.27 25.55 -27.31
CA SER A 162 33.64 26.93 -27.62
C SER A 162 34.88 27.37 -26.85
N GLN A 163 34.98 27.07 -25.56
CA GLN A 163 36.15 27.35 -24.72
C GLN A 163 37.39 26.63 -25.26
N ARG A 164 37.26 25.34 -25.62
CA ARG A 164 38.33 24.58 -26.24
C ARG A 164 38.83 25.20 -27.54
N ARG A 165 37.94 25.72 -28.39
CA ARG A 165 38.34 26.45 -29.62
C ARG A 165 39.10 27.73 -29.28
N VAL A 166 38.65 28.49 -28.28
CA VAL A 166 39.36 29.70 -27.82
C VAL A 166 40.75 29.35 -27.29
N HIS A 167 40.88 28.32 -26.46
CA HIS A 167 42.17 27.86 -25.96
C HIS A 167 43.09 27.38 -27.08
N SER A 168 42.58 26.59 -28.03
CA SER A 168 43.36 26.14 -29.19
C SER A 168 43.85 27.32 -30.06
N ASN A 169 43.02 28.36 -30.24
CA ASN A 169 43.45 29.57 -30.93
C ASN A 169 44.54 30.31 -30.14
N LYS A 170 44.37 30.47 -28.82
CA LYS A 170 45.40 31.09 -27.96
C LYS A 170 46.71 30.31 -27.96
N GLU A 171 46.66 28.98 -27.94
CA GLU A 171 47.85 28.12 -28.09
C GLU A 171 48.54 28.39 -29.42
N SER A 172 47.79 28.44 -30.54
CA SER A 172 48.38 28.76 -31.85
C SER A 172 48.98 30.17 -31.92
N GLU A 173 48.38 31.16 -31.24
CA GLU A 173 48.92 32.51 -31.14
C GLU A 173 50.21 32.54 -30.30
N LEU A 174 50.27 31.78 -29.21
CA LEU A 174 51.47 31.64 -28.37
C LEU A 174 52.58 30.90 -29.11
N GLU A 175 52.27 29.85 -29.85
CA GLU A 175 53.22 29.16 -30.73
C GLU A 175 53.77 30.12 -31.79
N ALA A 176 52.91 30.92 -32.44
CA ALA A 176 53.33 31.92 -33.40
C ALA A 176 54.28 32.96 -32.75
N LYS A 177 53.92 33.51 -31.58
CA LYS A 177 54.79 34.43 -30.82
C LYS A 177 56.11 33.79 -30.41
N TYR A 178 56.09 32.52 -30.02
CA TYR A 178 57.30 31.78 -29.67
C TYR A 178 58.22 31.63 -30.89
N THR A 179 57.67 31.28 -32.06
CA THR A 179 58.47 31.22 -33.30
C THR A 179 59.02 32.58 -33.72
N GLU A 180 58.25 33.67 -33.53
CA GLU A 180 58.71 35.03 -33.78
C GLU A 180 59.85 35.43 -32.84
N LEU A 181 59.71 35.18 -31.54
CA LEU A 181 60.76 35.40 -30.54
C LEU A 181 62.01 34.56 -30.82
N GLN A 182 61.85 33.31 -31.25
CA GLN A 182 62.95 32.44 -31.64
C GLN A 182 63.68 32.99 -32.88
N ASN A 183 62.93 33.51 -33.86
CA ASN A 183 63.51 34.17 -35.05
C ASN A 183 64.25 35.47 -34.67
N LEU A 184 63.68 36.28 -33.76
CA LEU A 184 64.35 37.47 -33.24
C LEU A 184 65.63 37.11 -32.47
N HIS A 185 65.58 36.10 -31.60
CA HIS A 185 66.74 35.64 -30.82
C HIS A 185 67.86 35.14 -31.74
N THR A 186 67.52 34.32 -32.74
CA THR A 186 68.50 33.86 -33.74
C THR A 186 69.05 35.02 -34.56
N GLY A 187 68.24 36.01 -34.91
CA GLY A 187 68.69 37.26 -35.55
C GLY A 187 69.66 38.07 -34.69
N VAL A 188 69.37 38.22 -33.38
CA VAL A 188 70.28 38.90 -32.43
C VAL A 188 71.58 38.13 -32.26
N LEU A 189 71.55 36.81 -32.18
CA LEU A 189 72.77 35.99 -32.14
C LEU A 189 73.61 36.16 -33.40
N GLN A 190 72.98 36.25 -34.58
CA GLN A 190 73.69 36.55 -35.82
C GLN A 190 74.31 37.95 -35.80
N GLN A 191 73.60 38.96 -35.30
CA GLN A 191 74.14 40.33 -35.13
C GLN A 191 75.28 40.38 -34.12
N LEU A 192 75.20 39.62 -33.04
CA LEU A 192 76.27 39.50 -32.06
C LEU A 192 77.51 38.86 -32.68
N ALA A 193 77.33 37.75 -33.43
CA ALA A 193 78.43 37.09 -34.13
C ALA A 193 79.10 38.00 -35.17
N THR A 194 78.33 38.83 -35.90
CA THR A 194 78.92 39.82 -36.82
C THR A 194 79.62 40.95 -36.07
N ALA A 195 79.09 41.42 -34.94
CA ALA A 195 79.75 42.42 -34.09
C ALA A 195 81.03 41.88 -33.45
N GLU A 196 81.06 40.62 -33.04
CA GLU A 196 82.27 39.94 -32.55
C GLU A 196 83.30 39.81 -33.66
N ALA A 197 82.91 39.39 -34.86
CA ALA A 197 83.81 39.34 -36.01
C ALA A 197 84.38 40.72 -36.37
N THR A 198 83.57 41.79 -36.35
CA THR A 198 84.08 43.15 -36.61
C THR A 198 85.00 43.65 -35.49
N LYS A 199 84.69 43.34 -34.23
CA LYS A 199 85.58 43.60 -33.10
C LYS A 199 86.91 42.88 -33.29
N ASP A 200 86.89 41.61 -33.67
CA ASP A 200 88.10 40.82 -33.90
C ASP A 200 88.94 41.44 -35.03
N THR A 201 88.32 41.83 -36.15
CA THR A 201 89.02 42.56 -37.23
C THR A 201 89.62 43.88 -36.73
N LEU A 202 88.88 44.66 -35.95
CA LEU A 202 89.38 45.92 -35.39
C LEU A 202 90.50 45.70 -34.37
N THR A 203 90.47 44.61 -33.60
CA THR A 203 91.57 44.26 -32.69
C THR A 203 92.81 43.82 -33.46
N GLN A 204 92.65 43.11 -34.57
CA GLN A 204 93.74 42.77 -35.48
C GLN A 204 94.35 44.04 -36.08
N GLU A 205 93.53 44.92 -36.67
CA GLU A 205 93.97 46.23 -37.21
C GLU A 205 94.68 47.06 -36.14
N LYS A 206 94.13 47.12 -34.92
CA LYS A 206 94.78 47.80 -33.79
C LYS A 206 96.16 47.20 -33.48
N SER A 207 96.30 45.87 -33.50
CA SER A 207 97.60 45.21 -33.28
C SER A 207 98.60 45.53 -34.41
N GLU A 208 98.12 45.62 -35.66
CA GLU A 208 98.91 46.02 -36.82
C GLU A 208 99.37 47.49 -36.72
N PHE A 209 98.47 48.40 -36.34
CA PHE A 209 98.81 49.80 -36.08
C PHE A 209 99.77 49.96 -34.90
N GLN A 210 99.62 49.17 -33.83
CA GLN A 210 100.57 49.15 -32.72
C GLN A 210 101.96 48.67 -33.17
N ALA A 211 102.01 47.61 -33.98
CA ALA A 211 103.26 47.13 -34.56
C ALA A 211 103.89 48.20 -35.48
N HIS A 212 103.07 48.87 -36.30
CA HIS A 212 103.54 49.95 -37.17
C HIS A 212 104.04 51.15 -36.35
N THR A 213 103.35 51.51 -35.28
CA THR A 213 103.76 52.57 -34.34
C THR A 213 105.06 52.20 -33.64
N ALA A 214 105.25 50.94 -33.25
CA ALA A 214 106.52 50.48 -32.67
C ALA A 214 107.67 50.56 -33.69
N VAL A 215 107.42 50.23 -34.96
CA VAL A 215 108.40 50.39 -36.05
C VAL A 215 108.71 51.87 -36.29
N THR A 216 107.71 52.75 -36.36
CA THR A 216 107.95 54.20 -36.56
C THR A 216 108.61 54.83 -35.34
N GLN A 217 108.30 54.37 -34.13
CA GLN A 217 108.99 54.80 -32.91
C GLN A 217 110.45 54.35 -32.93
N LYS A 218 110.74 53.14 -33.42
CA LYS A 218 112.11 52.66 -33.64
C LYS A 218 112.85 53.50 -34.68
N THR A 219 112.24 53.80 -35.83
CA THR A 219 112.88 54.68 -36.83
C THR A 219 113.04 56.11 -36.30
N LEU A 220 112.10 56.61 -35.49
CA LEU A 220 112.23 57.91 -34.82
C LEU A 220 113.43 57.89 -33.85
N THR A 221 113.62 56.83 -33.08
CA THR A 221 114.80 56.69 -32.21
C THR A 221 116.10 56.58 -33.01
N GLU A 222 116.11 55.86 -34.13
CA GLU A 222 117.27 55.79 -35.04
C GLU A 222 117.58 57.15 -35.66
N VAL A 223 116.56 57.93 -36.02
CA VAL A 223 116.71 59.31 -36.50
C VAL A 223 117.18 60.23 -35.37
N GLN A 224 116.65 60.11 -34.16
CA GLN A 224 117.12 60.86 -32.98
C GLN A 224 118.57 60.53 -32.63
N GLU A 225 118.99 59.26 -32.73
CA GLU A 225 120.39 58.85 -32.57
C GLU A 225 121.26 59.40 -33.70
N SER A 226 120.78 59.41 -34.95
CA SER A 226 121.49 60.03 -36.08
C SER A 226 121.62 61.55 -35.91
N LEU A 227 120.60 62.21 -35.36
CA LEU A 227 120.58 63.63 -35.04
C LEU A 227 121.52 63.92 -33.86
N ALA A 228 121.55 63.05 -32.84
CA ALA A 228 122.49 63.14 -31.74
C ALA A 228 123.94 62.94 -32.21
N LYS A 229 124.17 62.04 -33.18
CA LYS A 229 125.47 61.89 -33.88
C LYS A 229 125.83 63.16 -34.67
N ALA A 230 124.91 63.72 -35.44
CA ALA A 230 125.13 64.97 -36.17
C ALA A 230 125.33 66.19 -35.24
N MET A 231 124.66 66.22 -34.09
CA MET A 231 124.88 67.23 -33.04
C MET A 231 126.22 67.03 -32.33
N ALA A 232 126.68 65.78 -32.16
CA ALA A 232 128.03 65.51 -31.65
C ALA A 232 129.11 65.92 -32.66
N ASP A 233 128.89 65.73 -33.96
CA ASP A 233 129.78 66.19 -35.04
C ASP A 233 129.77 67.73 -35.14
N ALA A 234 128.62 68.39 -34.92
CA ALA A 234 128.53 69.85 -34.80
C ALA A 234 129.19 70.39 -33.52
N ALA A 235 129.16 69.64 -32.41
CA ALA A 235 129.89 70.01 -31.19
C ALA A 235 131.41 69.89 -31.36
N VAL A 236 131.89 69.00 -32.25
CA VAL A 236 133.31 68.90 -32.63
C VAL A 236 133.73 70.06 -33.55
N SER A 237 132.84 70.55 -34.43
CA SER A 237 133.10 71.76 -35.26
C SER A 237 133.05 73.07 -34.46
N VAL A 238 132.18 73.16 -33.43
CA VAL A 238 132.16 74.30 -32.48
C VAL A 238 133.41 74.33 -31.59
N ARG A 239 133.99 73.17 -31.25
CA ARG A 239 135.28 73.10 -30.52
C ARG A 239 136.50 73.46 -31.38
N GLN A 240 136.40 73.44 -32.72
CA GLN A 240 137.42 73.97 -33.64
C GLN A 240 137.29 75.48 -33.92
N LEU A 241 136.13 76.10 -33.59
CA LEU A 241 135.88 77.55 -33.70
C LEU A 241 136.06 78.31 -32.37
N GLN A 242 136.12 77.62 -31.23
CA GLN A 242 136.42 78.21 -29.92
C GLN A 242 137.93 78.35 -29.62
N THR A 243 138.80 77.62 -30.33
CA THR A 243 140.27 77.76 -30.24
C THR A 243 140.84 78.94 -31.01
N SER A 244 140.09 79.55 -31.95
CA SER A 244 140.50 80.75 -32.69
C SER A 244 139.88 82.06 -32.17
N GLN A 245 138.97 81.98 -31.19
CA GLN A 245 138.29 83.14 -30.57
C GLN A 245 138.79 83.46 -29.15
N ALA A 246 139.86 82.78 -28.70
CA ALA A 246 140.54 82.98 -27.42
C ALA A 246 141.73 83.97 -27.52
N ASP A 247 142.28 84.22 -28.71
CA ASP A 247 143.43 85.13 -28.92
C ASP A 247 143.04 86.62 -29.13
N LEU A 248 141.74 86.96 -29.07
CA LEU A 248 141.23 88.33 -29.28
C LEU A 248 140.47 88.93 -28.08
N ARG A 249 140.47 88.27 -26.91
CA ARG A 249 139.76 88.75 -25.70
C ARG A 249 140.65 89.36 -24.60
N ASN A 250 141.97 89.50 -24.84
CA ASN A 250 142.91 90.13 -23.89
C ASN A 250 143.30 91.59 -24.21
N ALA A 251 142.56 92.28 -25.10
CA ALA A 251 142.84 93.68 -25.47
C ALA A 251 141.65 94.65 -25.29
N ASN A 252 140.62 94.31 -24.51
CA ASN A 252 139.48 95.24 -24.30
C ASN A 252 139.04 95.38 -22.83
N ARG A 253 140.00 95.66 -21.96
CA ARG A 253 139.80 96.11 -20.57
C ARG A 253 140.45 97.47 -20.29
N ARG A 254 140.13 98.50 -21.09
CA ARG A 254 140.23 99.89 -20.65
C ARG A 254 139.14 100.74 -21.33
N ALA A 255 138.38 101.45 -20.48
CA ALA A 255 137.42 102.52 -20.76
C ALA A 255 136.04 102.07 -21.26
N ASP A 256 135.02 101.77 -20.44
CA ASP A 256 134.72 102.12 -19.04
C ASP A 256 134.50 103.60 -18.70
N ASP A 257 133.99 104.44 -19.63
CA ASP A 257 133.55 105.80 -19.26
C ASP A 257 132.39 106.41 -20.10
N ALA A 258 131.33 105.65 -20.37
CA ALA A 258 130.06 106.24 -20.84
C ALA A 258 128.81 105.44 -20.45
N GLU A 259 128.86 104.70 -19.33
CA GLU A 259 127.68 104.18 -18.65
C GLU A 259 127.40 105.07 -17.45
N LYS A 260 126.54 106.10 -17.58
CA LYS A 260 125.78 106.61 -16.40
C LYS A 260 124.67 107.65 -16.62
N THR A 261 124.39 108.13 -17.82
CA THR A 261 123.30 109.14 -18.00
C THR A 261 122.26 108.77 -19.06
N GLN A 262 122.06 107.47 -19.32
CA GLN A 262 121.04 106.95 -20.24
C GLN A 262 120.26 105.74 -19.65
N LYS A 263 120.46 105.40 -18.36
CA LYS A 263 119.77 104.30 -17.66
C LYS A 263 118.43 104.70 -17.04
N ASP A 264 118.17 105.99 -16.84
CA ASP A 264 117.01 106.44 -16.05
C ASP A 264 115.72 106.67 -16.88
N LEU A 265 115.79 106.61 -18.22
CA LEU A 265 114.62 106.70 -19.10
C LEU A 265 114.18 105.33 -19.71
N GLN A 266 114.95 104.25 -19.45
CA GLN A 266 114.57 102.86 -19.77
C GLN A 266 113.97 102.10 -18.57
N ALA A 267 114.12 102.62 -17.35
CA ALA A 267 113.56 102.02 -16.13
C ALA A 267 112.02 102.13 -16.05
N GLU A 268 111.43 103.19 -16.64
CA GLU A 268 109.98 103.41 -16.60
C GLU A 268 109.22 102.59 -17.67
N GLY A 269 109.82 102.40 -18.86
CA GLY A 269 109.29 101.50 -19.89
C GLY A 269 109.34 100.01 -19.49
N THR A 270 110.33 99.63 -18.66
CA THR A 270 110.40 98.26 -18.10
C THR A 270 109.45 98.06 -16.92
N SER A 271 109.06 99.10 -16.18
CA SER A 271 108.06 99.01 -15.10
C SER A 271 106.65 98.79 -15.63
N LEU A 272 106.29 99.40 -16.77
CA LEU A 272 105.00 99.17 -17.42
C LEU A 272 104.93 97.77 -18.06
N MET A 273 106.00 97.34 -18.74
CA MET A 273 106.15 95.97 -19.26
C MET A 273 106.11 94.93 -18.13
N ARG A 274 106.69 95.20 -16.94
CA ARG A 274 106.58 94.34 -15.75
C ARG A 274 105.14 94.23 -15.24
N SER A 275 104.39 95.33 -15.20
CA SER A 275 102.97 95.30 -14.78
C SER A 275 102.09 94.53 -15.79
N LEU A 276 102.40 94.60 -17.09
CA LEU A 276 101.74 93.81 -18.12
C LEU A 276 102.16 92.33 -18.08
N ASP A 277 103.43 92.04 -17.80
CA ASP A 277 103.95 90.68 -17.61
C ASP A 277 103.50 90.05 -16.28
N GLU A 278 103.03 90.84 -15.31
CA GLU A 278 102.39 90.35 -14.08
C GLU A 278 100.86 90.15 -14.26
N MET A 279 100.22 90.95 -15.11
CA MET A 279 98.78 90.79 -15.44
C MET A 279 98.52 89.64 -16.42
N ARG A 280 99.45 89.34 -17.33
CA ARG A 280 99.36 88.20 -18.26
C ARG A 280 99.19 86.85 -17.56
N PRO A 281 100.03 86.45 -16.58
CA PRO A 281 99.85 85.19 -15.85
C PRO A 281 98.53 85.19 -15.05
N LYS A 282 98.12 86.33 -14.46
CA LYS A 282 96.81 86.44 -13.78
C LYS A 282 95.63 86.26 -14.74
N ILE A 283 95.71 86.77 -15.97
CA ILE A 283 94.68 86.55 -17.00
C ILE A 283 94.69 85.08 -17.45
N VAL A 284 95.85 84.46 -17.63
CA VAL A 284 95.96 83.04 -17.97
C VAL A 284 95.41 82.16 -16.84
N GLU A 285 95.71 82.46 -15.57
CA GLU A 285 95.17 81.79 -14.39
C GLU A 285 93.65 81.95 -14.30
N LEU A 286 93.12 83.17 -14.45
CA LEU A 286 91.67 83.41 -14.46
C LEU A 286 90.97 82.73 -15.65
N THR A 287 91.63 82.64 -16.80
CA THR A 287 91.11 81.90 -17.96
C THR A 287 91.14 80.40 -17.71
N GLY A 288 92.19 79.89 -17.05
CA GLY A 288 92.29 78.51 -16.58
C GLY A 288 91.17 78.16 -15.61
N VAL A 289 90.98 78.96 -14.56
CA VAL A 289 89.88 78.79 -13.60
C VAL A 289 88.51 78.91 -14.29
N LYS A 290 88.35 79.82 -15.27
CA LYS A 290 87.11 79.92 -16.04
C LYS A 290 86.85 78.67 -16.88
N LEU A 291 87.87 78.08 -17.50
CA LEU A 291 87.76 76.83 -18.25
C LEU A 291 87.45 75.66 -17.30
N GLU A 292 88.12 75.56 -16.16
CA GLU A 292 87.83 74.56 -15.12
C GLU A 292 86.39 74.68 -14.59
N LEU A 293 85.91 75.90 -14.38
CA LEU A 293 84.52 76.15 -13.98
C LEU A 293 83.53 75.81 -15.10
N ALA A 294 83.86 76.09 -16.36
CA ALA A 294 83.03 75.71 -17.50
C ALA A 294 82.95 74.18 -17.65
N GLU A 295 84.07 73.46 -17.57
CA GLU A 295 84.12 72.00 -17.56
C GLU A 295 83.33 71.42 -16.38
N ARG A 296 83.39 72.06 -15.21
CA ARG A 296 82.59 71.66 -14.04
C ARG A 296 81.10 71.90 -14.24
N ILE A 297 80.71 72.99 -14.88
CA ILE A 297 79.31 73.27 -15.24
C ILE A 297 78.83 72.21 -16.25
N ASP A 298 79.59 71.95 -17.32
CA ASP A 298 79.26 70.94 -18.32
C ASP A 298 79.13 69.54 -17.71
N GLY A 299 80.02 69.20 -16.77
CA GLY A 299 79.95 67.95 -16.00
C GLY A 299 78.70 67.86 -15.11
N LEU A 300 78.31 68.96 -14.46
CA LEU A 300 77.08 69.03 -13.66
C LEU A 300 75.83 68.97 -14.53
N GLU A 301 75.81 69.64 -15.68
CA GLU A 301 74.70 69.58 -16.65
C GLU A 301 74.54 68.16 -17.19
N HIS A 302 75.64 67.48 -17.54
CA HIS A 302 75.59 66.09 -17.99
C HIS A 302 75.07 65.16 -16.89
N ALA A 303 75.49 65.37 -15.64
CA ALA A 303 74.99 64.63 -14.48
C ALA A 303 73.50 64.91 -14.18
N LEU A 304 73.01 66.13 -14.42
CA LEU A 304 71.60 66.45 -14.30
C LEU A 304 70.77 65.76 -15.38
N ARG A 305 71.19 65.84 -16.65
CA ARG A 305 70.51 65.16 -17.76
C ARG A 305 70.50 63.63 -17.60
N SER A 306 71.59 63.05 -17.09
CA SER A 306 71.62 61.60 -16.80
C SER A 306 70.67 61.23 -15.67
N ARG A 307 70.57 62.05 -14.62
CA ARG A 307 69.59 61.86 -13.54
C ARG A 307 68.15 62.02 -14.03
N GLU A 308 67.85 63.04 -14.82
CA GLU A 308 66.52 63.24 -15.42
C GLU A 308 66.13 62.03 -16.28
N LYS A 309 67.06 61.48 -17.06
CA LYS A 309 66.83 60.24 -17.80
C LYS A 309 66.49 59.08 -16.87
N THR A 310 67.29 58.86 -15.80
CA THR A 310 67.00 57.79 -14.83
C THR A 310 65.68 58.00 -14.10
N ILE A 311 65.29 59.25 -13.80
CA ILE A 311 63.99 59.56 -13.19
C ILE A 311 62.87 59.18 -14.16
N SER A 312 62.96 59.55 -15.44
CA SER A 312 61.96 59.18 -16.44
C SER A 312 61.84 57.65 -16.62
N GLU A 313 62.95 56.92 -16.62
CA GLU A 313 62.97 55.45 -16.68
C GLU A 313 62.35 54.83 -15.41
N LEU A 314 62.57 55.42 -14.24
CA LEU A 314 61.95 54.99 -12.98
C LEU A 314 60.45 55.30 -12.93
N GLU A 315 60.01 56.44 -13.47
CA GLU A 315 58.59 56.79 -13.56
C GLU A 315 57.84 55.84 -14.49
N THR A 316 58.40 55.51 -15.66
CA THR A 316 57.78 54.54 -16.58
C THR A 316 57.69 53.15 -15.97
N THR A 317 58.74 52.67 -15.30
CA THR A 317 58.71 51.35 -14.64
C THR A 317 57.76 51.33 -13.44
N LEU A 318 57.60 52.46 -12.74
CA LEU A 318 56.66 52.59 -11.64
C LEU A 318 55.20 52.62 -12.13
N ASP A 319 54.90 53.24 -13.26
CA ASP A 319 53.57 53.17 -13.87
C ASP A 319 53.26 51.78 -14.45
N GLU A 320 54.23 51.13 -15.12
CA GLU A 320 54.10 49.75 -15.59
C GLU A 320 53.80 48.77 -14.43
N THR A 321 54.47 48.93 -13.29
CA THR A 321 54.22 48.08 -12.10
C THR A 321 52.87 48.37 -11.45
N ARG A 322 52.37 49.61 -11.50
CA ARG A 322 51.02 49.96 -11.05
C ARG A 322 49.95 49.34 -11.94
N ASP A 323 50.13 49.37 -13.26
CA ASP A 323 49.21 48.76 -14.20
C ASP A 323 49.18 47.24 -14.06
N GLN A 324 50.35 46.59 -13.93
CA GLN A 324 50.45 45.16 -13.64
C GLN A 324 49.76 44.80 -12.31
N HIS A 325 49.92 45.62 -11.27
CA HIS A 325 49.24 45.41 -9.99
C HIS A 325 47.72 45.55 -10.13
N ALA A 326 47.24 46.56 -10.86
CA ALA A 326 45.81 46.76 -11.11
C ALA A 326 45.20 45.59 -11.92
N GLU A 327 45.93 45.07 -12.91
CA GLU A 327 45.52 43.88 -13.67
C GLU A 327 45.48 42.63 -12.78
N ALA A 328 46.49 42.42 -11.94
CA ALA A 328 46.53 41.31 -10.99
C ALA A 328 45.39 41.40 -9.94
N GLU A 329 45.10 42.60 -9.43
CA GLU A 329 43.93 42.82 -8.56
C GLU A 329 42.61 42.51 -9.26
N LYS A 330 42.48 42.87 -10.54
CA LYS A 330 41.28 42.55 -11.32
C LYS A 330 41.13 41.05 -11.51
N GLN A 331 42.21 40.35 -11.87
CA GLN A 331 42.22 38.89 -12.02
C GLN A 331 41.88 38.18 -10.71
N THR A 332 42.44 38.63 -9.59
CA THR A 332 42.12 38.04 -8.27
C THR A 332 40.65 38.25 -7.90
N LYS A 333 40.08 39.44 -8.15
CA LYS A 333 38.64 39.71 -7.95
C LYS A 333 37.76 38.82 -8.83
N GLU A 334 38.12 38.62 -10.10
CA GLU A 334 37.39 37.74 -11.03
C GLU A 334 37.43 36.29 -10.57
N VAL A 335 38.60 35.79 -10.13
CA VAL A 335 38.75 34.42 -9.60
C VAL A 335 37.93 34.24 -8.32
N ILE A 336 37.93 35.20 -7.40
CA ILE A 336 37.11 35.15 -6.17
C ILE A 336 35.62 35.10 -6.53
N ALA A 337 35.16 35.98 -7.42
CA ALA A 337 33.75 35.99 -7.85
C ALA A 337 33.34 34.67 -8.53
N GLN A 338 34.23 34.07 -9.32
CA GLN A 338 33.99 32.75 -9.92
C GLN A 338 33.92 31.65 -8.86
N GLN A 339 34.83 31.63 -7.88
CA GLN A 339 34.80 30.68 -6.77
C GLN A 339 33.54 30.82 -5.91
N GLU A 340 33.07 32.03 -5.64
CA GLU A 340 31.81 32.27 -4.92
C GLU A 340 30.61 31.76 -5.71
N LYS A 341 30.59 31.97 -7.03
CA LYS A 341 29.56 31.42 -7.91
C LYS A 341 29.57 29.89 -7.90
N GLU A 342 30.72 29.26 -8.07
CA GLU A 342 30.87 27.79 -8.03
C GLU A 342 30.44 27.23 -6.66
N ARG A 343 30.81 27.90 -5.56
CA ARG A 343 30.37 27.54 -4.20
C ARG A 343 28.86 27.65 -4.05
N SER A 344 28.24 28.69 -4.60
CA SER A 344 26.78 28.87 -4.53
C SER A 344 26.02 27.78 -5.30
N VAL A 345 26.54 27.37 -6.46
CA VAL A 345 26.00 26.26 -7.26
C VAL A 345 26.16 24.93 -6.52
N ALA A 346 27.35 24.65 -5.98
CA ALA A 346 27.60 23.44 -5.21
C ALA A 346 26.71 23.34 -3.95
N LEU A 347 26.44 24.45 -3.25
CA LEU A 347 25.51 24.49 -2.13
C LEU A 347 24.06 24.25 -2.57
N PHE A 348 23.65 24.82 -3.71
CA PHE A 348 22.34 24.57 -4.30
C PHE A 348 22.16 23.09 -4.66
N ASP A 349 23.12 22.51 -5.38
CA ASP A 349 23.11 21.10 -5.79
C ASP A 349 23.10 20.17 -4.57
N SER A 350 23.88 20.50 -3.53
CA SER A 350 23.87 19.75 -2.26
C SER A 350 22.49 19.80 -1.58
N SER A 351 21.82 20.96 -1.61
CA SER A 351 20.48 21.10 -1.03
C SER A 351 19.40 20.34 -1.82
N GLU A 352 19.48 20.34 -3.16
CA GLU A 352 18.58 19.56 -4.01
C GLU A 352 18.81 18.06 -3.83
N LEU A 353 20.08 17.63 -3.70
CA LEU A 353 20.41 16.24 -3.40
C LEU A 353 19.85 15.82 -2.03
N GLN A 354 19.97 16.66 -1.01
CA GLN A 354 19.38 16.40 0.31
C GLN A 354 17.85 16.27 0.26
N LYS A 355 17.17 17.11 -0.53
CA LYS A 355 15.72 17.00 -0.75
C LYS A 355 15.36 15.68 -1.43
N ALA A 356 16.07 15.31 -2.50
CA ALA A 356 15.85 14.05 -3.21
C ALA A 356 16.07 12.83 -2.31
N TYR A 357 17.09 12.85 -1.44
CA TYR A 357 17.30 11.81 -0.43
C TYR A 357 16.14 11.74 0.59
N ALA A 358 15.61 12.88 1.03
CA ALA A 358 14.49 12.93 1.97
C ALA A 358 13.19 12.40 1.33
N GLU A 359 12.93 12.73 0.05
CA GLU A 359 11.80 12.20 -0.72
C GLU A 359 11.91 10.67 -0.88
N LEU A 360 13.08 10.16 -1.28
CA LEU A 360 13.32 8.73 -1.42
C LEU A 360 13.14 7.98 -0.08
N GLN A 361 13.57 8.59 1.04
CA GLN A 361 13.38 8.02 2.37
C GLN A 361 11.88 7.97 2.74
N ALA A 362 11.11 9.02 2.42
CA ALA A 362 9.67 9.05 2.67
C ALA A 362 8.92 8.00 1.82
N GLU A 363 9.32 7.81 0.56
CA GLU A 363 8.79 6.74 -0.30
C GLU A 363 9.10 5.34 0.25
N LEU A 364 10.32 5.12 0.72
CA LEU A 364 10.73 3.87 1.35
C LEU A 364 9.90 3.57 2.61
N ASP A 365 9.69 4.57 3.47
CA ASP A 365 8.88 4.43 4.68
C ASP A 365 7.40 4.17 4.36
N SER A 366 6.86 4.81 3.31
CA SER A 366 5.52 4.57 2.78
C SER A 366 5.36 3.14 2.24
N ALA A 367 6.32 2.66 1.44
CA ALA A 367 6.34 1.30 0.92
C ALA A 367 6.49 0.25 2.03
N ALA A 368 7.29 0.54 3.07
CA ALA A 368 7.41 -0.33 4.24
C ALA A 368 6.10 -0.37 5.05
N ALA A 369 5.36 0.74 5.14
CA ALA A 369 4.05 0.76 5.79
C ALA A 369 3.00 -0.03 4.99
N SER A 370 2.99 0.08 3.66
CA SER A 370 2.07 -0.68 2.81
C SER A 370 2.34 -2.18 2.88
N LEU A 371 3.61 -2.61 2.88
CA LEU A 371 3.98 -4.01 3.09
C LEU A 371 3.48 -4.56 4.43
N ARG A 372 3.65 -3.82 5.53
CA ARG A 372 3.13 -4.23 6.85
C ARG A 372 1.60 -4.37 6.86
N ASN A 373 0.88 -3.49 6.15
CA ASN A 373 -0.57 -3.59 6.02
C ASN A 373 -0.97 -4.85 5.22
N LEU A 374 -0.32 -5.12 4.10
CA LEU A 374 -0.56 -6.33 3.30
C LEU A 374 -0.22 -7.61 4.06
N GLU A 375 0.83 -7.60 4.88
CA GLU A 375 1.16 -8.71 5.78
C GLU A 375 0.08 -8.93 6.85
N ALA A 376 -0.46 -7.85 7.42
CA ALA A 376 -1.58 -7.90 8.36
C ALA A 376 -2.85 -8.45 7.69
N GLU A 377 -3.20 -7.98 6.50
CA GLU A 377 -4.33 -8.49 5.70
C GLU A 377 -4.16 -9.97 5.36
N ARG A 378 -2.97 -10.38 4.90
CA ARG A 378 -2.63 -11.79 4.63
C ARG A 378 -2.82 -12.65 5.89
N SER A 379 -2.41 -12.16 7.05
CA SER A 379 -2.61 -12.87 8.32
C SER A 379 -4.09 -12.99 8.70
N SER A 380 -4.89 -11.95 8.44
CA SER A 380 -6.34 -11.95 8.66
C SER A 380 -7.03 -12.96 7.75
N HIS A 381 -6.73 -12.96 6.46
CA HIS A 381 -7.27 -13.92 5.51
C HIS A 381 -6.88 -15.36 5.84
N HIS A 382 -5.67 -15.58 6.34
CA HIS A 382 -5.26 -16.92 6.78
C HIS A 382 -6.09 -17.38 7.98
N GLN A 383 -6.35 -16.50 8.96
CA GLN A 383 -7.22 -16.82 10.10
C GLN A 383 -8.67 -17.08 9.67
N GLU A 384 -9.21 -16.30 8.74
CA GLU A 384 -10.55 -16.52 8.18
C GLU A 384 -10.64 -17.84 7.42
N ALA A 385 -9.63 -18.16 6.60
CA ALA A 385 -9.55 -19.44 5.90
C ALA A 385 -9.48 -20.62 6.89
N SER A 386 -8.69 -20.52 7.96
CA SER A 386 -8.66 -21.53 9.02
C SER A 386 -10.03 -21.71 9.68
N ARG A 387 -10.73 -20.62 10.02
CA ARG A 387 -12.10 -20.70 10.59
C ARG A 387 -13.09 -21.36 9.63
N ARG A 388 -13.02 -21.06 8.33
CA ARG A 388 -13.88 -21.71 7.32
C ARG A 388 -13.57 -23.19 7.17
N ILE A 389 -12.31 -23.60 7.25
CA ILE A 389 -11.92 -25.02 7.24
C ILE A 389 -12.49 -25.72 8.47
N GLU A 390 -12.36 -25.14 9.66
CA GLU A 390 -12.94 -25.68 10.91
C GLU A 390 -14.48 -25.81 10.81
N GLU A 391 -15.16 -24.82 10.20
CA GLU A 391 -16.60 -24.89 9.98
C GLU A 391 -17.00 -26.00 8.99
N VAL A 392 -16.26 -26.16 7.89
CA VAL A 392 -16.47 -27.24 6.93
C VAL A 392 -16.24 -28.61 7.59
N GLU A 393 -15.21 -28.75 8.42
CA GLU A 393 -14.95 -29.98 9.18
C GLU A 393 -16.10 -30.30 10.16
N ARG A 394 -16.63 -29.29 10.84
CA ARG A 394 -17.80 -29.43 11.73
C ARG A 394 -19.07 -29.82 10.96
N LEU A 395 -19.31 -29.23 9.80
CA LEU A 395 -20.45 -29.60 8.96
C LEU A 395 -20.29 -31.02 8.40
N ASN A 396 -19.08 -31.41 8.01
CA ASN A 396 -18.78 -32.76 7.55
C ASN A 396 -18.98 -33.81 8.66
N SER A 397 -18.57 -33.52 9.90
CA SER A 397 -18.81 -34.44 11.02
C SER A 397 -20.30 -34.57 11.34
N SER A 398 -21.07 -33.47 11.30
CA SER A 398 -22.53 -33.48 11.43
C SER A 398 -23.20 -34.28 10.32
N LEU A 399 -22.75 -34.12 9.07
CA LEU A 399 -23.28 -34.87 7.93
C LEU A 399 -23.01 -36.37 8.10
N ARG A 400 -21.79 -36.75 8.53
CA ARG A 400 -21.46 -38.16 8.81
C ARG A 400 -22.35 -38.75 9.90
N ALA A 401 -22.54 -38.05 11.01
CA ALA A 401 -23.43 -38.49 12.08
C ALA A 401 -24.87 -38.70 11.58
N GLN A 402 -25.41 -37.76 10.80
CA GLN A 402 -26.74 -37.91 10.21
C GLN A 402 -26.83 -39.07 9.22
N THR A 403 -25.78 -39.31 8.42
CA THR A 403 -25.76 -40.47 7.52
C THR A 403 -25.72 -41.78 8.29
N GLU A 404 -24.97 -41.85 9.41
CA GLU A 404 -24.94 -43.01 10.30
C GLU A 404 -26.33 -43.26 10.92
N GLU A 405 -26.99 -42.21 11.44
CA GLU A 405 -28.37 -42.30 11.93
C GLU A 405 -29.35 -42.81 10.87
N LEU A 406 -29.27 -42.29 9.64
CA LEU A 406 -30.11 -42.76 8.52
C LEU A 406 -29.82 -44.22 8.18
N THR A 407 -28.56 -44.67 8.24
CA THR A 407 -28.23 -46.08 8.03
C THR A 407 -28.77 -46.98 9.13
N LEU A 408 -28.72 -46.55 10.40
CA LEU A 408 -29.29 -47.28 11.53
C LEU A 408 -30.82 -47.36 11.41
N LEU A 409 -31.49 -46.25 11.08
CA LEU A 409 -32.94 -46.24 10.88
C LEU A 409 -33.38 -47.13 9.71
N ARG A 410 -32.58 -47.18 8.62
CA ARG A 410 -32.84 -48.12 7.51
C ARG A 410 -32.71 -49.56 7.97
N GLN A 411 -31.64 -49.90 8.68
CA GLN A 411 -31.46 -51.25 9.25
C GLN A 411 -32.59 -51.63 10.20
N GLU A 412 -33.06 -50.69 11.04
CA GLU A 412 -34.20 -50.94 11.93
C GLU A 412 -35.51 -51.15 11.15
N LEU A 413 -35.75 -50.39 10.08
CA LEU A 413 -36.91 -50.59 9.21
C LEU A 413 -36.87 -51.94 8.50
N ASP A 414 -35.71 -52.34 7.99
CA ASP A 414 -35.54 -53.64 7.34
C ASP A 414 -35.73 -54.78 8.35
N ALA A 415 -35.15 -54.68 9.56
CA ALA A 415 -35.38 -55.66 10.62
C ALA A 415 -36.86 -55.75 11.05
N ARG A 416 -37.61 -54.63 11.06
CA ARG A 416 -39.06 -54.65 11.32
C ARG A 416 -39.85 -55.29 10.19
N ARG A 417 -39.43 -55.13 8.94
CA ARG A 417 -40.05 -55.80 7.79
C ARG A 417 -39.81 -57.30 7.85
N ASP A 418 -38.57 -57.72 8.09
CA ASP A 418 -38.22 -59.13 8.25
C ASP A 418 -39.04 -59.77 9.38
N ALA A 419 -39.17 -59.09 10.53
CA ALA A 419 -40.01 -59.56 11.63
C ALA A 419 -41.51 -59.65 11.25
N GLN A 420 -42.04 -58.70 10.47
CA GLN A 420 -43.41 -58.75 9.97
C GLN A 420 -43.64 -59.89 8.98
N ASP A 421 -42.65 -60.17 8.12
CA ASP A 421 -42.69 -61.26 7.16
C ASP A 421 -42.62 -62.62 7.90
N GLU A 422 -41.77 -62.75 8.92
CA GLU A 422 -41.73 -63.93 9.80
C GLU A 422 -43.06 -64.14 10.54
N GLU A 423 -43.68 -63.08 11.06
CA GLU A 423 -45.01 -63.12 11.69
C GLU A 423 -46.10 -63.57 10.70
N GLN A 424 -46.06 -63.06 9.46
CA GLN A 424 -46.98 -63.47 8.40
C GLN A 424 -46.78 -64.94 8.02
N GLU A 425 -45.55 -65.38 7.79
CA GLU A 425 -45.23 -66.78 7.51
C GLU A 425 -45.67 -67.70 8.66
N PHE A 426 -45.50 -67.28 9.91
CA PHE A 426 -45.98 -68.01 11.07
C PHE A 426 -47.51 -68.10 11.08
N LEU A 427 -48.21 -66.99 10.85
CA LEU A 427 -49.67 -66.98 10.74
C LEU A 427 -50.17 -67.88 9.60
N GLU A 428 -49.54 -67.84 8.43
CA GLU A 428 -49.84 -68.73 7.30
C GLU A 428 -49.62 -70.20 7.67
N ARG A 429 -48.49 -70.54 8.31
CA ARG A 429 -48.24 -71.90 8.81
C ARG A 429 -49.32 -72.35 9.79
N THR A 430 -49.67 -71.53 10.78
CA THR A 430 -50.72 -71.87 11.75
C THR A 430 -52.10 -71.97 11.11
N GLN A 431 -52.42 -71.14 10.11
CA GLN A 431 -53.66 -71.26 9.34
C GLN A 431 -53.71 -72.57 8.57
N ASN A 432 -52.63 -72.92 7.86
CA ASN A 432 -52.51 -74.20 7.16
C ASN A 432 -52.62 -75.41 8.11
N GLU A 433 -52.02 -75.34 9.31
CA GLU A 433 -52.17 -76.37 10.34
C GLU A 433 -53.61 -76.47 10.86
N ILE A 434 -54.29 -75.35 11.13
CA ILE A 434 -55.70 -75.32 11.52
C ILE A 434 -56.58 -75.92 10.42
N GLU A 435 -56.33 -75.59 9.16
CA GLU A 435 -57.05 -76.17 8.02
C GLU A 435 -56.81 -77.67 7.90
N SER A 436 -55.57 -78.14 8.05
CA SER A 436 -55.23 -79.57 8.10
C SER A 436 -55.95 -80.30 9.24
N LEU A 437 -55.94 -79.71 10.44
CA LEU A 437 -56.63 -80.29 11.60
C LEU A 437 -58.14 -80.30 11.40
N ARG A 438 -58.73 -79.29 10.74
CA ARG A 438 -60.15 -79.29 10.38
C ARG A 438 -60.47 -80.38 9.36
N THR A 439 -59.63 -80.60 8.36
CA THR A 439 -59.81 -81.71 7.40
C THR A 439 -59.66 -83.07 8.08
N ASP A 440 -58.73 -83.21 9.00
CA ASP A 440 -58.55 -84.44 9.79
C ASP A 440 -59.74 -84.69 10.71
N LEU A 441 -60.24 -83.65 11.40
CA LEU A 441 -61.45 -83.74 12.21
C LEU A 441 -62.65 -84.14 11.35
N ALA A 442 -62.84 -83.52 10.18
CA ALA A 442 -63.91 -83.90 9.26
C ALA A 442 -63.78 -85.37 8.80
N ALA A 443 -62.57 -85.82 8.44
CA ALA A 443 -62.31 -87.20 8.06
C ALA A 443 -62.55 -88.19 9.22
N ARG A 444 -62.23 -87.79 10.47
CA ARG A 444 -62.52 -88.57 11.68
C ARG A 444 -63.99 -88.57 12.02
N ASP A 445 -64.70 -87.46 11.84
CA ASP A 445 -66.15 -87.40 11.99
C ASP A 445 -66.83 -88.31 10.97
N GLU A 446 -66.39 -88.35 9.71
CA GLU A 446 -66.86 -89.32 8.71
C GLU A 446 -66.53 -90.78 9.11
N GLU A 447 -65.38 -91.03 9.74
CA GLU A 447 -65.03 -92.35 10.26
C GLU A 447 -65.89 -92.72 11.48
N ILE A 448 -66.17 -91.77 12.38
CA ILE A 448 -67.09 -91.94 13.51
C ILE A 448 -68.49 -92.18 12.99
N GLU A 449 -68.97 -91.44 11.98
CA GLU A 449 -70.27 -91.70 11.35
C GLU A 449 -70.28 -93.09 10.70
N ARG A 450 -69.22 -93.50 10.01
CA ARG A 450 -69.08 -94.88 9.49
C ARG A 450 -69.06 -95.92 10.61
N LEU A 451 -68.39 -95.65 11.72
CA LEU A 451 -68.32 -96.53 12.89
C LEU A 451 -69.63 -96.52 13.68
N GLN A 452 -70.38 -95.43 13.70
CA GLN A 452 -71.72 -95.33 14.28
C GLN A 452 -72.73 -96.04 13.38
N GLN A 453 -72.58 -95.98 12.05
CA GLN A 453 -73.32 -96.80 11.10
C GLN A 453 -72.95 -98.29 11.24
N ALA A 454 -71.69 -98.61 11.51
CA ALA A 454 -71.22 -99.97 11.80
C ALA A 454 -71.63 -100.46 13.20
N ALA A 455 -71.75 -99.57 14.19
CA ALA A 455 -72.24 -99.86 15.54
C ALA A 455 -73.77 -99.86 15.63
N ALA A 456 -74.46 -99.23 14.65
CA ALA A 456 -75.89 -99.41 14.40
C ALA A 456 -76.20 -100.83 13.85
N LEU A 457 -75.19 -101.64 13.55
CA LEU A 457 -75.28 -103.10 13.53
C LEU A 457 -74.87 -103.65 14.92
N PRO A 458 -75.73 -104.44 15.59
CA PRO A 458 -75.47 -104.83 16.96
C PRO A 458 -74.44 -105.95 17.00
N THR A 459 -73.21 -105.65 17.44
CA THR A 459 -72.33 -106.68 17.97
C THR A 459 -71.59 -106.21 19.21
N ARG A 460 -71.52 -107.16 20.15
CA ARG A 460 -71.34 -107.06 21.59
C ARG A 460 -69.89 -107.32 21.97
N GLU A 461 -69.56 -106.94 23.21
CA GLU A 461 -68.44 -107.40 24.05
C GLU A 461 -67.11 -106.64 23.89
N ALA A 462 -66.24 -106.46 24.89
CA ALA A 462 -66.27 -106.39 26.36
C ALA A 462 -64.80 -106.26 26.80
N SER A 463 -64.48 -105.31 27.71
CA SER A 463 -63.41 -105.43 28.75
C SER A 463 -61.92 -105.50 28.29
N PRO A 464 -60.90 -105.42 29.19
CA PRO A 464 -60.76 -104.71 30.49
C PRO A 464 -59.50 -103.81 30.58
N HIS A 465 -59.53 -102.89 31.56
CA HIS A 465 -58.38 -102.16 32.11
C HIS A 465 -57.36 -103.08 32.79
N ALA A 466 -56.12 -103.16 32.28
CA ALA A 466 -54.99 -103.79 32.98
C ALA A 466 -53.59 -103.27 32.55
N LEU A 467 -53.48 -102.14 31.83
CA LEU A 467 -52.20 -101.58 31.33
C LEU A 467 -51.75 -100.29 32.05
N ASP A 468 -52.62 -99.65 32.85
CA ASP A 468 -52.35 -98.34 33.44
C ASP A 468 -51.27 -98.35 34.53
N ALA A 469 -51.10 -99.46 35.25
CA ALA A 469 -50.13 -99.51 36.36
C ALA A 469 -48.68 -99.60 35.88
N GLU A 470 -48.42 -100.33 34.80
CA GLU A 470 -47.08 -100.48 34.21
C GLU A 470 -46.69 -99.23 33.42
N LEU A 471 -47.63 -98.61 32.70
CA LEU A 471 -47.44 -97.34 31.98
C LEU A 471 -47.15 -96.18 32.93
N LEU A 472 -47.81 -96.12 34.10
CA LEU A 472 -47.53 -95.10 35.10
C LEU A 472 -46.18 -95.32 35.80
N SER A 473 -45.67 -96.55 35.85
CA SER A 473 -44.33 -96.83 36.38
C SER A 473 -43.23 -96.48 35.37
N SER A 474 -43.44 -96.75 34.07
CA SER A 474 -42.53 -96.37 33.01
C SER A 474 -42.49 -94.85 32.82
N LEU A 475 -43.64 -94.17 32.89
CA LEU A 475 -43.71 -92.70 32.89
C LEU A 475 -42.96 -92.09 34.07
N ARG A 476 -43.09 -92.63 35.28
CA ARG A 476 -42.34 -92.12 36.44
C ARG A 476 -40.84 -92.35 36.30
N GLN A 477 -40.42 -93.49 35.76
CA GLN A 477 -39.00 -93.80 35.55
C GLN A 477 -38.39 -92.95 34.42
N GLN A 478 -39.17 -92.68 33.37
CA GLN A 478 -38.80 -91.77 32.28
C GLN A 478 -38.71 -90.32 32.77
N HIS A 479 -39.69 -89.83 33.54
CA HIS A 479 -39.62 -88.49 34.14
C HIS A 479 -38.45 -88.35 35.12
N ALA A 480 -38.05 -89.40 35.83
CA ALA A 480 -36.86 -89.37 36.69
C ALA A 480 -35.56 -89.25 35.86
N LEU A 481 -35.49 -89.93 34.71
CA LEU A 481 -34.37 -89.79 33.77
C LEU A 481 -34.37 -88.41 33.09
N ASP A 482 -35.53 -87.89 32.71
CA ASP A 482 -35.67 -86.57 32.09
C ASP A 482 -35.35 -85.45 33.08
N LEU A 483 -35.74 -85.59 34.35
CA LEU A 483 -35.33 -84.65 35.41
C LEU A 483 -33.82 -84.73 35.68
N SER A 484 -33.22 -85.91 35.63
CA SER A 484 -31.76 -86.06 35.74
C SER A 484 -31.04 -85.49 34.51
N ALA A 485 -31.60 -85.64 33.32
CA ALA A 485 -31.05 -85.07 32.08
C ALA A 485 -31.17 -83.54 32.08
N ALA A 486 -32.32 -83.00 32.49
CA ALA A 486 -32.53 -81.57 32.67
C ALA A 486 -31.60 -81.00 33.74
N GLN A 487 -31.42 -81.68 34.88
CA GLN A 487 -30.46 -81.24 35.91
C GLN A 487 -29.00 -81.31 35.43
N SER A 488 -28.64 -82.30 34.61
CA SER A 488 -27.32 -82.36 33.97
C SER A 488 -27.13 -81.22 32.96
N GLN A 489 -28.17 -80.88 32.19
CA GLN A 489 -28.14 -79.78 31.23
C GLN A 489 -28.06 -78.42 31.93
N ILE A 490 -28.76 -78.26 33.05
CA ILE A 490 -28.65 -77.08 33.91
C ILE A 490 -27.21 -76.94 34.41
N ARG A 491 -26.59 -78.00 34.95
CA ARG A 491 -25.18 -77.94 35.38
C ARG A 491 -24.20 -77.65 34.24
N ALA A 492 -24.45 -78.18 33.04
CA ALA A 492 -23.62 -77.90 31.87
C ALA A 492 -23.74 -76.44 31.42
N LEU A 493 -24.95 -75.88 31.45
CA LEU A 493 -25.19 -74.47 31.15
C LEU A 493 -24.59 -73.56 32.22
N GLU A 494 -24.72 -73.91 33.50
CA GLU A 494 -24.07 -73.22 34.62
C GLU A 494 -22.56 -73.16 34.42
N ASN A 495 -21.92 -74.30 34.09
CA ASN A 495 -20.49 -74.33 33.78
C ASN A 495 -20.14 -73.47 32.55
N SER A 496 -20.97 -73.48 31.50
CA SER A 496 -20.71 -72.66 30.32
C SER A 496 -20.83 -71.16 30.60
N VAL A 497 -21.76 -70.77 31.49
CA VAL A 497 -21.94 -69.39 31.93
C VAL A 497 -20.75 -68.97 32.78
N PHE A 498 -20.31 -69.81 33.73
CA PHE A 498 -19.09 -69.55 34.49
C PHE A 498 -17.85 -69.40 33.60
N ASP A 499 -17.70 -70.24 32.57
CA ASP A 499 -16.61 -70.12 31.60
C ASP A 499 -16.73 -68.85 30.73
N ALA A 500 -17.94 -68.46 30.35
CA ALA A 500 -18.19 -67.22 29.63
C ALA A 500 -17.87 -65.99 30.47
N ASP A 501 -18.26 -65.97 31.74
CA ASP A 501 -17.94 -64.90 32.68
C ASP A 501 -16.43 -64.83 32.96
N ALA A 502 -15.76 -65.97 33.08
CA ALA A 502 -14.30 -66.03 33.20
C ALA A 502 -13.60 -65.43 31.97
N ARG A 503 -14.10 -65.72 30.75
CA ARG A 503 -13.60 -65.12 29.50
C ARG A 503 -13.88 -63.61 29.44
N ALA A 504 -15.08 -63.17 29.83
CA ALA A 504 -15.43 -61.75 29.87
C ALA A 504 -14.54 -60.98 30.86
N HIS A 505 -14.28 -61.55 32.03
CA HIS A 505 -13.33 -60.97 33.00
C HIS A 505 -11.89 -60.95 32.49
N ALA A 506 -11.45 -61.97 31.76
CA ALA A 506 -10.12 -61.99 31.15
C ALA A 506 -9.97 -60.89 30.06
N LEU A 507 -10.99 -60.71 29.23
CA LEU A 507 -11.03 -59.64 28.22
C LEU A 507 -11.10 -58.25 28.87
N SER A 508 -11.90 -58.07 29.91
CA SER A 508 -11.95 -56.82 30.68
C SER A 508 -10.58 -56.44 31.25
N LYS A 509 -9.81 -57.41 31.77
CA LYS A 509 -8.43 -57.17 32.21
C LYS A 509 -7.51 -56.78 31.05
N GLN A 510 -7.65 -57.41 29.89
CA GLN A 510 -6.86 -57.03 28.71
C GLN A 510 -7.18 -55.61 28.23
N VAL A 511 -8.46 -55.23 28.21
CA VAL A 511 -8.90 -53.87 27.88
C VAL A 511 -8.31 -52.88 28.89
N ALA A 512 -8.39 -53.16 30.19
CA ALA A 512 -7.80 -52.29 31.21
C ALA A 512 -6.27 -52.12 31.05
N VAL A 513 -5.55 -53.19 30.69
CA VAL A 513 -4.11 -53.12 30.39
C VAL A 513 -3.83 -52.31 29.12
N LEU A 514 -4.64 -52.47 28.08
CA LEU A 514 -4.53 -51.69 26.84
C LEU A 514 -4.84 -50.20 27.06
N GLU A 515 -5.85 -49.89 27.86
CA GLU A 515 -6.18 -48.53 28.29
C GLU A 515 -5.04 -47.91 29.10
N GLU A 516 -4.40 -48.67 30.00
CA GLU A 516 -3.22 -48.21 30.74
C GLU A 516 -2.01 -47.98 29.81
N GLN A 517 -1.82 -48.83 28.79
CA GLN A 517 -0.79 -48.64 27.77
C GLN A 517 -1.08 -47.41 26.90
N LEU A 518 -2.34 -47.13 26.58
CA LEU A 518 -2.78 -45.93 25.86
C LEU A 518 -2.59 -44.66 26.71
N ALA A 519 -2.88 -44.73 28.00
CA ALA A 519 -2.61 -43.65 28.94
C ALA A 519 -1.10 -43.37 29.06
N ARG A 520 -0.26 -44.42 29.07
CA ARG A 520 1.20 -44.29 29.11
C ARG A 520 1.80 -43.78 27.79
N SER A 521 1.22 -44.14 26.65
CA SER A 521 1.66 -43.63 25.33
C SER A 521 1.22 -42.17 25.12
N HIS A 522 0.05 -41.77 25.62
CA HIS A 522 -0.36 -40.36 25.68
C HIS A 522 0.50 -39.50 26.62
N ALA A 523 1.12 -40.09 27.65
CA ALA A 523 2.06 -39.37 28.52
C ALA A 523 3.45 -39.12 27.89
N HIS A 524 3.87 -39.94 26.91
CA HIS A 524 5.19 -39.83 26.26
C HIS A 524 5.15 -39.17 24.87
N SER A 525 3.98 -38.74 24.40
CA SER A 525 3.79 -38.12 23.08
C SER A 525 3.07 -36.78 23.17
N ARG A 526 3.72 -35.77 23.77
CA ARG A 526 3.38 -34.37 23.49
C ARG A 526 4.61 -33.50 23.23
N PRO A 527 4.89 -33.15 21.97
CA PRO A 527 5.57 -31.91 21.65
C PRO A 527 4.59 -30.73 21.83
N SER A 528 5.04 -29.81 22.66
CA SER A 528 4.74 -28.38 22.71
C SER A 528 3.85 -27.81 21.58
N SER A 529 2.58 -27.55 21.89
CA SER A 529 1.84 -26.43 21.31
C SER A 529 0.71 -25.95 22.25
N ARG A 530 0.85 -24.67 22.64
CA ARG A 530 -0.15 -23.65 23.01
C ARG A 530 -1.12 -23.90 24.19
N LEU A 531 -1.24 -22.87 25.04
CA LEU A 531 -2.38 -22.62 25.92
C LEU A 531 -3.20 -21.43 25.42
N GLY A 532 -4.53 -21.60 25.50
CA GLY A 532 -5.59 -20.62 25.38
C GLY A 532 -6.61 -21.05 24.32
N ALA A 533 -7.89 -21.30 24.58
CA ALA A 533 -8.74 -21.16 25.77
C ALA A 533 -10.10 -21.88 25.52
N GLY A 534 -10.87 -22.14 26.59
CA GLY A 534 -12.35 -22.31 26.59
C GLY A 534 -12.90 -23.65 26.07
N SER A 535 -13.34 -24.60 26.91
CA SER A 535 -14.64 -24.67 27.59
C SER A 535 -15.86 -24.78 26.67
N VAL A 536 -16.34 -26.03 26.47
CA VAL A 536 -17.76 -26.38 26.34
C VAL A 536 -17.99 -27.70 27.07
N THR A 537 -19.01 -27.71 27.92
CA THR A 537 -19.45 -28.77 28.83
C THR A 537 -20.56 -29.64 28.22
N GLY A 538 -20.57 -30.93 28.56
CA GLY A 538 -21.71 -31.86 28.48
C GLY A 538 -21.24 -33.29 28.20
N SER A 539 -21.74 -34.38 28.79
CA SER A 539 -22.62 -34.63 29.94
C SER A 539 -22.63 -36.17 30.14
N GLN A 540 -22.50 -36.62 31.39
CA GLN A 540 -22.70 -38.01 31.85
C GLN A 540 -24.20 -38.34 32.06
N PRO A 541 -24.61 -39.62 32.08
CA PRO A 541 -25.92 -40.05 32.56
C PRO A 541 -25.95 -40.69 33.97
N ARG A 542 -26.99 -40.30 34.72
CA ARG A 542 -27.93 -41.08 35.60
C ARG A 542 -27.55 -41.61 37.01
N SER A 543 -28.31 -41.19 38.04
CA SER A 543 -29.39 -41.97 38.70
C SER A 543 -30.09 -41.25 39.91
N PHE A 544 -31.44 -41.39 40.00
CA PHE A 544 -32.42 -41.43 41.14
C PHE A 544 -32.04 -40.84 42.54
N SER A 545 -32.83 -40.14 43.38
CA SER A 545 -34.24 -39.63 43.52
C SER A 545 -34.28 -38.60 44.71
N PRO A 546 -35.40 -38.24 45.38
CA PRO A 546 -36.22 -37.05 45.12
C PRO A 546 -36.41 -36.05 46.30
N LEU A 547 -37.13 -34.95 46.01
CA LEU A 547 -37.81 -33.96 46.90
C LEU A 547 -36.98 -32.85 47.56
N GLY A 548 -37.40 -31.58 47.33
CA GLY A 548 -37.07 -30.47 48.23
C GLY A 548 -36.95 -29.06 47.64
N VAL A 549 -38.09 -28.44 47.30
CA VAL A 549 -38.49 -27.07 47.69
C VAL A 549 -37.47 -25.91 47.62
N ARG A 550 -37.71 -25.04 46.61
CA ARG A 550 -37.68 -23.55 46.63
C ARG A 550 -36.36 -22.75 46.69
N PRO A 551 -36.42 -21.46 46.23
CA PRO A 551 -35.33 -20.77 45.56
C PRO A 551 -34.89 -19.48 46.27
N ARG A 552 -33.81 -18.85 45.79
CA ARG A 552 -33.72 -17.41 45.38
C ARG A 552 -32.30 -16.84 45.49
N SER A 553 -32.07 -15.86 44.61
CA SER A 553 -31.22 -14.67 44.78
C SER A 553 -29.71 -14.93 44.65
N SER A 554 -28.87 -14.03 44.16
CA SER A 554 -28.93 -12.69 43.57
C SER A 554 -27.45 -12.38 43.28
N ALA A 555 -27.08 -12.03 42.05
CA ALA A 555 -26.58 -10.71 41.67
C ALA A 555 -25.35 -10.15 42.43
N ASP A 556 -24.54 -9.45 41.62
CA ASP A 556 -23.48 -8.47 41.93
C ASP A 556 -22.03 -8.98 42.01
N LEU A 557 -21.21 -8.77 40.98
CA LEU A 557 -20.64 -7.53 40.40
C LEU A 557 -19.35 -7.06 41.08
N ARG A 558 -18.30 -7.05 40.25
CA ARG A 558 -17.22 -6.04 40.14
C ARG A 558 -16.35 -5.77 41.37
N ARG A 559 -15.08 -6.18 41.26
CA ARG A 559 -13.96 -5.26 41.56
C ARG A 559 -12.69 -5.66 40.82
N ALA A 560 -12.18 -4.71 40.04
CA ALA A 560 -10.91 -4.79 39.33
C ALA A 560 -9.74 -4.76 40.34
N SER A 561 -8.67 -5.50 40.01
CA SER A 561 -7.33 -5.26 40.56
C SER A 561 -6.30 -5.60 39.49
N PHE A 562 -5.67 -4.55 38.94
CA PHE A 562 -4.43 -4.65 38.18
C PHE A 562 -3.31 -5.02 39.15
N GLY A 563 -2.73 -6.22 38.98
CA GLY A 563 -1.62 -6.68 39.82
C GLY A 563 -1.25 -8.12 39.51
N GLY A 564 -0.63 -8.35 38.35
CA GLY A 564 -0.10 -9.66 37.97
C GLY A 564 1.41 -9.77 38.28
N PRO A 565 1.87 -10.73 39.10
CA PRO A 565 3.28 -10.98 39.35
C PRO A 565 3.84 -11.95 38.30
N HIS A 566 4.15 -11.44 37.10
CA HIS A 566 4.81 -12.24 36.05
C HIS A 566 6.04 -11.50 35.53
N ARG A 567 7.10 -11.41 36.35
CA ARG A 567 8.41 -10.97 35.86
C ARG A 567 9.63 -11.58 36.57
N ALA A 568 9.46 -12.53 37.48
CA ALA A 568 10.56 -13.06 38.28
C ALA A 568 11.30 -14.28 37.68
N VAL A 569 10.76 -14.94 36.64
CA VAL A 569 11.31 -16.23 36.17
C VAL A 569 12.56 -16.08 35.27
N LEU A 570 12.83 -14.89 34.73
CA LEU A 570 13.99 -14.65 33.85
C LEU A 570 15.24 -14.07 34.56
N GLU A 571 15.17 -13.77 35.87
CA GLU A 571 16.27 -13.08 36.59
C GLU A 571 17.10 -13.99 37.50
N GLN A 572 16.70 -15.24 37.71
CA GLN A 572 17.31 -16.12 38.71
C GLN A 572 18.63 -16.79 38.25
N GLY A 573 18.99 -16.66 36.97
CA GLY A 573 20.24 -17.17 36.39
C GLY A 573 21.38 -16.15 36.21
N MET A 574 21.19 -14.89 36.61
CA MET A 574 22.19 -13.83 36.39
C MET A 574 22.94 -13.45 37.67
N SER A 575 24.25 -13.17 37.55
CA SER A 575 25.08 -12.66 38.65
C SER A 575 24.53 -11.33 39.19
N ALA A 576 24.79 -11.03 40.46
CA ALA A 576 24.32 -9.79 41.09
C ALA A 576 24.81 -8.54 40.34
N GLU A 577 26.01 -8.60 39.78
CA GLU A 577 26.59 -7.53 38.97
C GLU A 577 25.88 -7.36 37.62
N THR A 578 25.53 -8.45 36.93
CA THR A 578 24.76 -8.41 35.68
C THR A 578 23.35 -7.87 35.92
N ARG A 579 22.72 -8.23 37.05
CA ARG A 579 21.43 -7.65 37.46
C ARG A 579 21.53 -6.15 37.72
N HIS A 580 22.56 -5.70 38.42
CA HIS A 580 22.76 -4.27 38.68
C HIS A 580 23.02 -3.47 37.39
N LYS A 581 23.88 -3.97 36.50
CA LYS A 581 24.14 -3.35 35.18
C LYS A 581 22.89 -3.27 34.31
N ARG A 582 22.07 -4.33 34.28
CA ARG A 582 20.80 -4.36 33.56
C ARG A 582 19.77 -3.40 34.16
N LEU A 583 19.73 -3.28 35.49
CA LEU A 583 18.86 -2.31 36.17
C LEU A 583 19.25 -0.87 35.80
N ILE A 584 20.55 -0.55 35.82
CA ILE A 584 21.05 0.78 35.45
C ILE A 584 20.74 1.06 33.97
N SER A 585 21.03 0.13 33.06
CA SER A 585 20.79 0.33 31.63
C SER A 585 19.30 0.49 31.30
N LEU A 586 18.42 -0.29 31.96
CA LEU A 586 16.97 -0.12 31.83
C LEU A 586 16.49 1.19 32.46
N SER A 587 17.09 1.66 33.55
CA SER A 587 16.75 2.96 34.14
C SER A 587 17.15 4.13 33.24
N MET A 588 18.32 4.05 32.60
CA MET A 588 18.76 5.03 31.61
C MET A 588 17.89 5.01 30.35
N LEU A 589 17.55 3.83 29.85
CA LEU A 589 16.64 3.68 28.71
C LEU A 589 15.27 4.26 29.04
N LYS A 590 14.75 4.00 30.24
CA LYS A 590 13.49 4.59 30.72
C LYS A 590 13.59 6.11 30.81
N ALA A 591 14.65 6.67 31.39
CA ALA A 591 14.83 8.12 31.46
C ALA A 591 14.91 8.77 30.07
N ARG A 592 15.56 8.10 29.11
CA ARG A 592 15.61 8.56 27.71
C ARG A 592 14.24 8.53 27.04
N ILE A 593 13.50 7.42 27.18
CA ILE A 593 12.13 7.29 26.64
C ILE A 593 11.21 8.33 27.29
N ASP A 594 11.26 8.50 28.61
CA ASP A 594 10.44 9.48 29.31
C ASP A 594 10.80 10.92 28.87
N SER A 595 12.07 11.20 28.53
CA SER A 595 12.49 12.49 27.96
C SER A 595 12.02 12.69 26.50
N GLU A 596 12.04 11.64 25.69
CA GLU A 596 11.54 11.64 24.31
C GLU A 596 10.01 11.77 24.27
N VAL A 597 9.31 11.14 25.21
CA VAL A 597 7.84 11.27 25.36
C VAL A 597 7.46 12.64 25.91
N ALA A 598 8.22 13.20 26.85
CA ALA A 598 8.00 14.56 27.35
C ALA A 598 8.23 15.63 26.27
N THR A 599 9.17 15.41 25.35
CA THR A 599 9.44 16.32 24.22
C THR A 599 8.47 16.11 23.05
N ALA A 600 7.98 14.89 22.81
CA ALA A 600 6.95 14.59 21.82
C ALA A 600 5.53 15.04 22.25
N GLY A 601 5.31 15.30 23.54
CA GLY A 601 4.00 15.72 24.09
C GLY A 601 3.66 17.20 23.95
N VAL A 602 4.58 18.06 23.49
CA VAL A 602 4.40 19.53 23.48
C VAL A 602 3.92 20.09 22.14
N SER A 603 3.81 19.27 21.09
CA SER A 603 3.44 19.72 19.74
C SER A 603 2.34 18.89 19.08
N ARG A 604 1.14 18.86 19.69
CA ARG A 604 -0.12 18.58 18.97
C ARG A 604 -1.29 19.36 19.57
N PRO A 605 -1.95 20.27 18.83
CA PRO A 605 -3.27 20.74 19.21
C PRO A 605 -4.32 19.68 18.85
N SER A 606 -5.16 19.39 19.83
CA SER A 606 -6.42 18.65 19.73
C SER A 606 -7.40 19.41 18.83
N SER A 607 -7.99 18.73 17.84
CA SER A 607 -9.37 18.98 17.39
C SER A 607 -9.88 17.83 16.52
N ARG A 608 -10.94 17.19 17.01
CA ARG A 608 -11.78 16.21 16.32
C ARG A 608 -13.03 16.92 15.80
N ALA A 609 -13.52 16.44 14.66
CA ALA A 609 -14.92 16.43 14.19
C ALA A 609 -15.37 17.46 13.11
N SER A 610 -15.61 16.88 11.92
CA SER A 610 -16.82 17.02 11.08
C SER A 610 -16.87 18.07 9.94
N SER A 611 -17.16 17.52 8.75
CA SER A 611 -18.06 18.02 7.69
C SER A 611 -17.46 18.81 6.49
N VAL A 612 -17.36 18.10 5.37
CA VAL A 612 -17.95 18.37 4.02
C VAL A 612 -18.02 19.82 3.51
N ARG A 613 -17.61 19.96 2.22
CA ARG A 613 -17.86 21.01 1.18
C ARG A 613 -16.83 22.15 1.05
N GLY A 614 -16.14 22.12 -0.11
CA GLY A 614 -16.50 23.02 -1.21
C GLY A 614 -15.74 24.33 -1.37
N LEU A 615 -14.93 24.37 -2.43
CA LEU A 615 -14.63 25.50 -3.31
C LEU A 615 -13.70 26.65 -2.83
N SER A 616 -12.67 26.82 -3.67
CA SER A 616 -11.90 28.05 -3.97
C SER A 616 -12.77 29.31 -4.07
N PRO A 617 -12.21 30.52 -3.89
CA PRO A 617 -11.88 31.26 -5.10
C PRO A 617 -10.61 32.13 -5.05
N VAL A 618 -10.00 32.19 -6.23
CA VAL A 618 -9.16 33.26 -6.78
C VAL A 618 -9.78 34.64 -6.58
N ARG A 619 -8.98 35.63 -6.19
CA ARG A 619 -9.26 37.05 -6.48
C ARG A 619 -7.97 37.82 -6.76
N SER A 620 -7.85 38.23 -8.02
CA SER A 620 -6.88 39.20 -8.54
C SER A 620 -7.61 40.53 -8.77
N VAL A 621 -7.12 41.65 -8.26
CA VAL A 621 -7.34 43.05 -8.73
C VAL A 621 -6.16 43.86 -8.16
N SER A 622 -5.13 44.26 -8.91
CA SER A 622 -5.00 45.38 -9.89
C SER A 622 -4.87 46.79 -9.28
N GLY A 623 -3.79 47.50 -9.63
CA GLY A 623 -3.63 48.97 -9.61
C GLY A 623 -2.67 49.48 -8.52
N ARG A 624 -1.41 49.89 -8.73
CA ARG A 624 -0.70 50.73 -9.74
C ARG A 624 -0.63 52.23 -9.32
N GLU A 625 0.62 52.73 -9.28
CA GLU A 625 1.10 54.14 -9.28
C GLU A 625 0.75 55.01 -8.05
N GLY A 626 1.63 55.84 -7.48
CA GLY A 626 2.98 56.30 -7.81
C GLY A 626 3.27 57.59 -6.99
N ALA A 627 4.54 57.96 -6.91
CA ALA A 627 5.10 59.26 -6.49
C ALA A 627 5.28 59.57 -4.99
N GLY A 628 6.48 60.07 -4.65
CA GLY A 628 6.63 61.25 -3.80
C GLY A 628 7.55 61.14 -2.58
N ASP A 629 8.77 61.63 -2.76
CA ASP A 629 9.59 62.45 -1.84
C ASP A 629 9.91 62.05 -0.39
N GLU A 630 11.24 61.94 -0.19
CA GLU A 630 12.10 62.68 0.75
C GLU A 630 11.69 62.96 2.22
N SER A 631 12.69 62.66 3.07
CA SER A 631 13.11 63.38 4.30
C SER A 631 12.60 62.94 5.67
N GLY A 632 13.58 62.82 6.59
CA GLY A 632 13.43 62.99 8.04
C GLY A 632 13.20 61.68 8.81
N SER A 633 14.21 61.08 9.44
CA SER A 633 14.81 61.48 10.72
C SER A 633 13.91 61.25 11.94
N GLU A 634 14.46 60.46 12.87
CA GLU A 634 14.35 60.56 14.32
C GLU A 634 13.23 59.83 15.12
N TYR A 635 13.74 58.97 16.01
CA TYR A 635 13.26 58.58 17.34
C TYR A 635 11.83 58.07 17.52
N MET A 636 11.72 56.80 17.92
CA MET A 636 10.97 56.44 19.14
C MET A 636 11.50 55.14 19.75
N HIS A 637 11.72 55.23 21.06
CA HIS A 637 12.19 54.23 21.99
C HIS A 637 11.01 53.36 22.49
N VAL A 638 11.29 52.07 22.71
CA VAL A 638 11.06 51.35 24.00
C VAL A 638 9.76 50.55 24.24
N HIS A 639 10.02 49.37 24.84
CA HIS A 639 9.20 48.34 25.52
C HIS A 639 8.59 47.24 24.64
N GLY A 640 8.78 45.94 24.93
CA GLY A 640 9.49 45.29 26.03
C GLY A 640 9.14 43.78 26.09
N HIS A 641 10.13 42.99 26.55
CA HIS A 641 10.07 41.68 27.24
C HIS A 641 9.31 40.50 26.58
N VAL A 642 9.69 39.22 26.68
CA VAL A 642 10.78 38.40 27.24
C VAL A 642 10.51 37.00 26.65
N GLY A 643 11.55 36.23 26.29
CA GLY A 643 11.35 34.84 25.85
C GLY A 643 12.67 34.15 25.54
N HIS A 644 13.36 33.71 26.61
CA HIS A 644 14.63 33.01 26.62
C HIS A 644 14.76 31.91 25.55
N LYS A 645 15.80 32.03 24.73
CA LYS A 645 16.32 30.98 23.84
C LYS A 645 17.51 30.32 24.54
N PRO A 646 17.62 28.98 24.62
CA PRO A 646 18.77 28.34 25.25
C PRO A 646 19.97 28.47 24.31
N GLN A 647 20.98 29.17 24.80
CA GLN A 647 22.31 29.30 24.20
C GLN A 647 23.15 28.15 24.74
N PHE A 648 23.33 27.10 23.93
CA PHE A 648 24.38 26.11 24.11
C PHE A 648 25.23 26.15 22.84
N LEU A 649 26.55 26.12 23.04
CA LEU A 649 27.65 26.15 22.06
C LEU A 649 28.31 27.52 21.83
N ASP A 650 28.87 28.09 22.90
CA ASP A 650 30.12 28.87 22.82
C ASP A 650 31.07 28.27 23.86
N ASP A 651 31.83 27.24 23.46
CA ASP A 651 33.03 26.77 24.15
C ASP A 651 33.89 26.04 23.10
N SER A 652 34.45 26.84 22.20
CA SER A 652 35.55 26.43 21.33
C SER A 652 36.77 26.16 22.22
N HIS A 653 37.01 24.88 22.51
CA HIS A 653 38.21 24.42 23.20
C HIS A 653 39.42 24.66 22.29
N VAL A 654 40.10 25.79 22.47
CA VAL A 654 41.33 26.12 21.77
C VAL A 654 42.50 25.45 22.50
N PHE A 655 43.06 24.39 21.91
CA PHE A 655 44.32 23.79 22.36
C PHE A 655 45.48 24.39 21.57
N TRP A 656 46.40 25.07 22.25
CA TRP A 656 47.66 25.55 21.65
C TRP A 656 48.66 24.39 21.59
N CYS A 657 48.95 23.91 20.38
CA CYS A 657 50.12 23.06 20.15
C CYS A 657 51.34 23.96 19.88
N HIS A 658 52.34 23.89 20.77
CA HIS A 658 53.57 24.69 20.66
C HIS A 658 54.53 24.24 19.52
N SER A 659 54.11 23.31 18.66
CA SER A 659 55.02 22.68 17.68
C SER A 659 54.51 22.67 16.24
N CYS A 660 53.38 23.32 15.93
CA CYS A 660 52.82 23.33 14.57
C CYS A 660 52.74 24.77 14.04
N SER A 661 53.69 25.17 13.19
CA SER A 661 53.55 26.33 12.32
C SER A 661 52.83 25.91 11.03
N GLY A 662 51.49 25.95 11.03
CA GLY A 662 50.69 25.74 9.82
C GLY A 662 49.39 24.97 10.05
N ASP A 663 48.30 25.60 9.59
CA ASP A 663 46.92 25.14 9.41
C ASP A 663 46.01 24.97 10.64
N LEU A 664 45.06 25.90 10.71
CA LEU A 664 43.95 25.95 11.66
C LEU A 664 42.84 25.01 11.16
N VAL A 665 42.65 23.87 11.83
CA VAL A 665 41.47 23.04 11.60
C VAL A 665 40.40 23.43 12.61
N ILE A 666 39.31 24.03 12.12
CA ILE A 666 38.06 24.22 12.86
C ILE A 666 37.19 23.01 12.55
N LEU A 667 36.78 22.27 13.59
CA LEU A 667 35.71 21.26 13.50
C LEU A 667 34.43 21.82 14.11
#